data_AF-A0A498LPQ9-F1
#
_entry.id   AF-A0A498LPQ9-F1
#
_cell.length_a   1.000
_cell.length_b   1.000
_cell.length_c   1.000
_cell.angle_alpha   90.00
_cell.angle_beta   90.00
_cell.angle_gamma   90.00
#
_symmetry.space_group_name_H-M   'P 1'
#
loop_
_entity.id
_entity.type
_entity.pdbx_description
1 polymer ?
#
loop_
_entity_poly.entity_id
_entity_poly.type
_entity_poly.pdbx_seq_one_letter_code
_entity_poly.pdbx_strand_id
1 'polypeptide(L)'
;MVRADKRAFMDNLATQAEDAVDRGEQGTLFRITKALSGKHHGSASAPPIKDKQDRLLTTENEQEARWAEHFQEVLNRPPPEEEADIQDASADLDINTDPPGKEEIVTAIRSLKNRKAPGYDNFNAELFKADPDLAATILQPLFRTIWERKQVPDDWNKGIIVKIPKKGALSDCNNWRGITLLSVPSKILAKVIIQRISDAVDKSLRNEQAGFRRGRGCIDQIFALCNIIEQCTEWQRQLYINFVDFEKAFDSIHRDSLWRILRAYGIPDQIVELIKSFYTNFSCSVGNSDVRFEVKTGVRQGCVMSALLFNLAIDWVMRHTTEDGARGIRSTLFSSLEDLDFADDLALLSHTHQHMQEKTNRLNTFARQVGLKISQRKTEVMTLNIDSPAPVKVDGKELPTTKSFTYLGSIVRQDGGAGNDIQSRLNKARTVFMTLNNVWRSSQNSVHTKVRIYQSCVLSALLYGTVLLIRVSEESCTAFEVVRDIEWVGVEHVVTFPGDPKNPKSINEYLFMVQARGIQIRENVRYMGAQVIEQMVRGAYNINGTDYAYEFNLSETDLPATPYLPEGFTYMPDQVCPEKLPSMKGQLKVNMSEITLKKVEKLLKQADPSLSLGGHWKPHDCLPRWKVAILVPFRNRHEHLPILFRHLIPALQRQRLQFGFYVIEQAGNEPFNRAMLFNVGFKEAMKDLNWDCVIFHDVDHILENDRNYYGCGEMPRHFAVKLNKYSYMLPYEEFFGGVSGLTVEQFRKINGFPNAFWGWGGEDDDLWNRVQFAGYKVSRPHGDIGRYMSIPHHHRGEVQFLGRYKLLRRSKERQSLDGLNNLNYFPLVSRKSLYTNVSVTLSRDLAPVGDY
;
A
#
# COMPACT_ATOMS: atom_id res chain seq x y z
N MET A 1 -38.15 33.82 -24.23
CA MET A 1 -38.72 32.76 -23.36
C MET A 1 -37.71 31.67 -23.05
N VAL A 2 -37.37 30.75 -23.97
CA VAL A 2 -36.56 29.55 -23.68
C VAL A 2 -35.21 29.79 -22.96
N ARG A 3 -34.48 30.87 -23.27
CA ARG A 3 -33.22 31.22 -22.57
C ARG A 3 -33.44 31.74 -21.14
N ALA A 4 -34.55 32.42 -20.89
CA ALA A 4 -34.89 32.94 -19.56
C ALA A 4 -35.37 31.80 -18.65
N ASP A 5 -36.21 30.90 -19.17
CA ASP A 5 -36.71 29.74 -18.43
C ASP A 5 -35.59 28.78 -18.06
N LYS A 6 -34.65 28.56 -18.99
CA LYS A 6 -33.44 27.75 -18.72
C LYS A 6 -32.55 28.39 -17.65
N ARG A 7 -32.46 29.72 -17.61
CA ARG A 7 -31.69 30.45 -16.59
C ARG A 7 -32.37 30.33 -15.22
N ALA A 8 -33.67 30.59 -15.14
CA ALA A 8 -34.46 30.47 -13.91
C ALA A 8 -34.43 29.04 -13.33
N PHE A 9 -34.49 28.01 -14.18
CA PHE A 9 -34.35 26.61 -13.77
C PHE A 9 -32.98 26.32 -13.14
N MET A 10 -31.90 26.80 -13.77
CA MET A 10 -30.54 26.63 -13.27
C MET A 10 -30.29 27.40 -11.97
N ASP A 11 -30.85 28.60 -11.84
CA ASP A 11 -30.75 29.41 -10.63
C ASP A 11 -31.50 28.76 -9.46
N ASN A 12 -32.70 28.22 -9.69
CA ASN A 12 -33.46 27.47 -8.68
C ASN A 12 -32.70 26.22 -8.20
N LEU A 13 -32.11 25.45 -9.12
CA LEU A 13 -31.26 24.31 -8.76
C LEU A 13 -30.03 24.74 -7.94
N ALA A 14 -29.43 25.89 -8.24
CA ALA A 14 -28.31 26.42 -7.46
C ALA A 14 -28.74 26.80 -6.03
N THR A 15 -29.89 27.48 -5.86
CA THR A 15 -30.45 27.76 -4.52
C THR A 15 -30.72 26.47 -3.74
N GLN A 16 -31.32 25.46 -4.39
CA GLN A 16 -31.56 24.16 -3.75
C GLN A 16 -30.26 23.42 -3.37
N ALA A 17 -29.16 23.64 -4.11
CA ALA A 17 -27.85 23.09 -3.76
C ALA A 17 -27.32 23.72 -2.46
N GLU A 18 -27.46 25.04 -2.30
CA GLU A 18 -27.08 25.77 -1.10
C GLU A 18 -27.91 25.31 0.12
N ASP A 19 -29.24 25.26 -0.03
CA ASP A 19 -30.13 24.78 1.02
C ASP A 19 -29.81 23.33 1.44
N ALA A 20 -29.44 22.48 0.48
CA ALA A 20 -29.02 21.10 0.77
C ALA A 20 -27.70 21.04 1.54
N VAL A 21 -26.77 21.97 1.30
CA VAL A 21 -25.52 22.10 2.06
C VAL A 21 -25.81 22.50 3.50
N ASP A 22 -26.68 23.49 3.69
CA ASP A 22 -27.05 24.00 5.02
C ASP A 22 -27.80 22.94 5.85
N ARG A 23 -28.61 22.10 5.20
CA ARG A 23 -29.26 20.94 5.82
C ARG A 23 -28.37 19.70 5.95
N GLY A 24 -27.11 19.76 5.52
CA GLY A 24 -26.18 18.62 5.57
C GLY A 24 -26.51 17.46 4.62
N GLU A 25 -27.37 17.67 3.63
CA GLU A 25 -27.88 16.65 2.72
C GLU A 25 -26.95 16.38 1.53
N GLN A 26 -25.80 15.76 1.78
CA GLN A 26 -24.78 15.54 0.74
C GLN A 26 -25.27 14.75 -0.49
N GLY A 27 -26.18 13.78 -0.32
CA GLY A 27 -26.75 13.04 -1.45
C GLY A 27 -27.65 13.90 -2.34
N THR A 28 -28.39 14.84 -1.73
CA THR A 28 -29.22 15.81 -2.44
C THR A 28 -28.33 16.78 -3.21
N LEU A 29 -27.28 17.31 -2.58
CA LEU A 29 -26.25 18.14 -3.21
C LEU A 29 -25.60 17.46 -4.41
N PHE A 30 -25.18 16.19 -4.29
CA PHE A 30 -24.56 15.45 -5.39
C PHE A 30 -25.51 15.31 -6.59
N ARG A 31 -26.78 14.98 -6.34
CA ARG A 31 -27.80 14.85 -7.38
C ARG A 31 -28.07 16.18 -8.08
N ILE A 32 -28.21 17.27 -7.32
CA ILE A 32 -28.42 18.62 -7.86
C ILE A 32 -27.18 19.08 -8.64
N THR A 33 -25.98 18.80 -8.13
CA THR A 33 -24.71 19.09 -8.82
C THR A 33 -24.64 18.38 -10.16
N LYS A 34 -25.08 17.10 -10.24
CA LYS A 34 -25.16 16.35 -11.50
C LYS A 34 -26.21 16.92 -12.46
N ALA A 35 -27.34 17.42 -11.94
CA ALA A 35 -28.35 18.11 -12.73
C ALA A 35 -27.82 19.42 -13.31
N LEU A 36 -27.17 20.24 -12.47
CA LEU A 36 -26.51 21.51 -12.84
C LEU A 36 -25.36 21.29 -13.85
N SER A 37 -24.69 20.14 -13.81
CA SER A 37 -23.62 19.80 -14.73
C SER A 37 -24.10 19.52 -16.16
N GLY A 38 -25.41 19.57 -16.42
CA GLY A 38 -26.00 19.32 -17.74
C GLY A 38 -25.94 17.86 -18.18
N LYS A 39 -25.37 16.95 -17.37
CA LYS A 39 -25.42 15.49 -17.59
C LYS A 39 -26.74 14.93 -17.05
N HIS A 40 -27.84 15.53 -17.47
CA HIS A 40 -29.11 14.84 -17.44
C HIS A 40 -29.09 13.85 -18.60
N HIS A 41 -28.94 12.57 -18.28
CA HIS A 41 -29.79 11.58 -18.94
C HIS A 41 -31.20 11.89 -18.44
N GLY A 42 -31.83 12.90 -19.05
CA GLY A 42 -33.27 13.05 -18.95
C GLY A 42 -33.89 11.74 -19.42
N SER A 43 -35.15 11.53 -19.07
CA SER A 43 -36.04 10.51 -19.60
C SER A 43 -36.25 10.61 -21.13
N ALA A 44 -35.20 10.89 -21.90
CA ALA A 44 -35.14 10.54 -23.30
C ALA A 44 -35.17 9.00 -23.34
N SER A 45 -36.18 8.46 -24.01
CA SER A 45 -36.32 7.05 -24.39
C SER A 45 -34.96 6.35 -24.42
N ALA A 46 -34.82 5.25 -23.67
CA ALA A 46 -33.61 4.45 -23.67
C ALA A 46 -33.20 4.22 -25.14
N PRO A 47 -31.91 4.43 -25.49
CA PRO A 47 -31.48 4.33 -26.88
C PRO A 47 -31.90 2.95 -27.43
N PRO A 48 -32.44 2.90 -28.67
CA PRO A 48 -32.85 1.65 -29.29
C PRO A 48 -31.73 0.61 -29.20
N ILE A 49 -32.08 -0.62 -28.82
CA ILE A 49 -31.11 -1.71 -28.67
C ILE A 49 -31.15 -2.65 -29.87
N LYS A 50 -30.06 -3.38 -30.06
CA LYS A 50 -29.95 -4.35 -31.15
C LYS A 50 -30.36 -5.74 -30.70
N ASP A 51 -31.00 -6.48 -31.61
CA ASP A 51 -31.12 -7.94 -31.50
C ASP A 51 -29.80 -8.64 -31.83
N LYS A 52 -29.81 -9.98 -31.82
CA LYS A 52 -28.60 -10.79 -32.09
C LYS A 52 -28.12 -10.71 -33.53
N GLN A 53 -28.98 -10.26 -34.45
CA GLN A 53 -28.68 -10.10 -35.87
C GLN A 53 -28.31 -8.64 -36.21
N ASP A 54 -27.91 -7.86 -35.18
CA ASP A 54 -27.53 -6.44 -35.30
C ASP A 54 -28.66 -5.50 -35.77
N ARG A 55 -29.92 -5.98 -35.82
CA ARG A 55 -31.07 -5.16 -36.20
C ARG A 55 -31.57 -4.35 -35.01
N LEU A 56 -31.87 -3.09 -35.28
CA LEU A 56 -32.32 -2.13 -34.28
C LEU A 56 -33.78 -2.40 -33.88
N LEU A 57 -34.03 -2.62 -32.59
CA LEU A 57 -35.35 -2.77 -31.99
C LEU A 57 -35.85 -1.41 -31.52
N THR A 58 -36.99 -0.97 -32.02
CA THR A 58 -37.52 0.38 -31.80
C THR A 58 -38.76 0.40 -30.91
N THR A 59 -39.48 -0.73 -30.78
CA THR A 59 -40.66 -0.82 -29.91
C THR A 59 -40.29 -1.21 -28.48
N GLU A 60 -41.08 -0.76 -27.50
CA GLU A 60 -40.82 -1.06 -26.08
C GLU A 60 -40.91 -2.56 -25.79
N ASN A 61 -41.94 -3.24 -26.30
CA ASN A 61 -42.14 -4.67 -26.11
C ASN A 61 -40.99 -5.53 -26.67
N GLU A 62 -40.50 -5.22 -27.87
CA GLU A 62 -39.35 -5.93 -28.46
C GLU A 62 -38.09 -5.71 -27.62
N GLN A 63 -37.88 -4.49 -27.13
CA GLN A 63 -36.73 -4.19 -26.29
C GLN A 63 -36.82 -4.89 -24.92
N GLU A 64 -37.99 -4.93 -24.29
CA GLU A 64 -38.20 -5.67 -23.04
C GLU A 64 -37.95 -7.16 -23.19
N ALA A 65 -38.50 -7.78 -24.24
CA ALA A 65 -38.28 -9.18 -24.55
C ALA A 65 -36.78 -9.47 -24.77
N ARG A 66 -36.09 -8.59 -25.51
CA ARG A 66 -34.64 -8.69 -25.74
C ARG A 66 -33.83 -8.56 -24.44
N TRP A 67 -34.25 -7.71 -23.50
CA TRP A 67 -33.61 -7.59 -22.20
C TRP A 67 -33.79 -8.86 -21.36
N ALA A 68 -35.00 -9.41 -21.30
CA ALA A 68 -35.28 -10.65 -20.60
C ALA A 68 -34.45 -11.79 -21.19
N GLU A 69 -34.44 -11.95 -22.52
CA GLU A 69 -33.61 -12.92 -23.23
C GLU A 69 -32.12 -12.74 -22.88
N HIS A 70 -31.59 -11.51 -22.96
CA HIS A 70 -30.18 -11.23 -22.66
C HIS A 70 -29.79 -11.65 -21.25
N PHE A 71 -30.55 -11.23 -20.23
CA PHE A 71 -30.20 -11.55 -18.85
C PHE A 71 -30.48 -13.02 -18.51
N GLN A 72 -31.46 -13.65 -19.15
CA GLN A 72 -31.67 -15.09 -19.05
C GLN A 72 -30.44 -15.85 -19.54
N GLU A 73 -29.84 -15.47 -20.66
CA GLU A 73 -28.59 -16.09 -21.14
C GLU A 73 -27.40 -15.82 -20.21
N VAL A 74 -27.28 -14.59 -19.69
CA VAL A 74 -26.19 -14.21 -18.79
C VAL A 74 -26.23 -15.00 -17.48
N LEU A 75 -27.42 -15.21 -16.93
CA LEU A 75 -27.65 -15.75 -15.58
C LEU A 75 -28.04 -17.24 -15.58
N ASN A 76 -27.97 -17.90 -16.73
CA ASN A 76 -28.20 -19.33 -16.89
C ASN A 76 -27.15 -19.95 -17.82
N ARG A 77 -25.88 -19.79 -17.46
CA ARG A 77 -24.79 -20.43 -18.19
C ARG A 77 -24.86 -21.95 -18.03
N PRO A 78 -24.36 -22.72 -19.02
CA PRO A 78 -24.23 -24.17 -18.87
C PRO A 78 -23.29 -24.49 -17.68
N PRO A 79 -23.48 -25.66 -17.04
CA PRO A 79 -22.56 -26.13 -16.00
C PRO A 79 -21.15 -26.36 -16.59
N PRO A 80 -20.11 -26.37 -15.74
CA PRO A 80 -18.75 -26.77 -16.13
C PRO A 80 -18.71 -28.13 -16.84
N GLU A 81 -17.86 -28.27 -17.85
CA GLU A 81 -17.62 -29.55 -18.54
C GLU A 81 -16.95 -30.58 -17.62
N GLU A 82 -16.08 -30.09 -16.72
CA GLU A 82 -15.40 -30.88 -15.70
C GLU A 82 -15.73 -30.28 -14.32
N GLU A 83 -16.25 -31.10 -13.41
CA GLU A 83 -16.46 -30.71 -12.02
C GLU A 83 -15.16 -30.88 -11.22
N ALA A 84 -14.87 -29.92 -10.33
CA ALA A 84 -13.80 -30.07 -9.37
C ALA A 84 -14.17 -31.09 -8.28
N ASP A 85 -13.22 -31.95 -7.93
CA ASP A 85 -13.29 -32.76 -6.71
C ASP A 85 -12.95 -31.88 -5.50
N ILE A 86 -13.97 -31.28 -4.91
CA ILE A 86 -13.85 -30.37 -3.78
C ILE A 86 -14.17 -31.15 -2.50
N GLN A 87 -13.15 -31.35 -1.67
CA GLN A 87 -13.30 -32.03 -0.38
C GLN A 87 -13.75 -31.07 0.71
N ASP A 88 -14.62 -31.56 1.59
CA ASP A 88 -15.05 -30.86 2.79
C ASP A 88 -13.87 -30.64 3.75
N ALA A 89 -13.94 -29.56 4.52
CA ALA A 89 -12.97 -29.32 5.58
C ALA A 89 -13.04 -30.43 6.65
N SER A 90 -11.88 -30.76 7.24
CA SER A 90 -11.80 -31.75 8.32
C SER A 90 -12.56 -31.34 9.60
N ALA A 91 -12.77 -30.04 9.80
CA ALA A 91 -13.53 -29.49 10.91
C ALA A 91 -14.27 -28.21 10.47
N ASP A 92 -15.41 -27.96 11.11
CA ASP A 92 -16.15 -26.71 10.94
C ASP A 92 -15.44 -25.56 11.68
N LEU A 93 -15.53 -24.36 11.11
CA LEU A 93 -15.14 -23.11 11.75
C LEU A 93 -16.06 -22.81 12.93
N ASP A 94 -15.51 -22.13 13.95
CA ASP A 94 -16.26 -21.65 15.11
C ASP A 94 -17.20 -20.50 14.70
N ILE A 95 -18.38 -20.88 14.21
CA ILE A 95 -19.43 -19.99 13.69
C ILE A 95 -20.71 -20.31 14.46
N ASN A 96 -21.34 -19.28 15.04
CA ASN A 96 -22.60 -19.44 15.74
C ASN A 96 -23.73 -19.88 14.77
N THR A 97 -24.28 -21.08 15.01
CA THR A 97 -25.38 -21.69 14.25
C THR A 97 -26.75 -21.52 14.89
N ASP A 98 -26.88 -20.85 16.03
CA ASP A 98 -28.16 -20.59 16.69
C ASP A 98 -29.01 -19.57 15.91
N PRO A 99 -30.36 -19.62 16.00
CA PRO A 99 -31.22 -18.60 15.40
C PRO A 99 -30.84 -17.16 15.83
N PRO A 100 -31.02 -16.15 14.95
CA PRO A 100 -30.55 -14.80 15.21
C PRO A 100 -31.24 -14.11 16.39
N GLY A 101 -30.44 -13.49 17.25
CA GLY A 101 -30.90 -12.71 18.38
C GLY A 101 -31.51 -11.38 17.93
N LYS A 102 -32.35 -10.78 18.80
CA LYS A 102 -32.99 -9.48 18.51
C LYS A 102 -31.94 -8.38 18.30
N GLU A 103 -30.88 -8.36 19.11
CA GLU A 103 -29.80 -7.35 19.03
C GLU A 103 -29.01 -7.43 17.72
N GLU A 104 -28.75 -8.64 17.22
CA GLU A 104 -28.11 -8.84 15.91
C GLU A 104 -28.98 -8.25 14.79
N ILE A 105 -30.29 -8.48 14.84
CA ILE A 105 -31.25 -7.96 13.86
C ILE A 105 -31.28 -6.43 13.92
N VAL A 106 -31.34 -5.84 15.12
CA VAL A 106 -31.27 -4.37 15.30
C VAL A 106 -29.98 -3.81 14.70
N THR A 107 -28.85 -4.46 14.94
CA THR A 107 -27.54 -4.06 14.40
C THR A 107 -27.50 -4.15 12.87
N ALA A 108 -28.08 -5.20 12.29
CA ALA A 108 -28.22 -5.36 10.85
C ALA A 108 -29.11 -4.27 10.22
N ILE A 109 -30.24 -3.93 10.87
CA ILE A 109 -31.15 -2.85 10.44
C ILE A 109 -30.43 -1.50 10.44
N ARG A 110 -29.81 -1.13 11.55
CA ARG A 110 -29.13 0.18 11.72
C ARG A 110 -28.05 0.40 10.66
N SER A 111 -27.36 -0.67 10.29
CA SER A 111 -26.26 -0.63 9.32
C SER A 111 -26.70 -0.66 7.84
N LEU A 112 -28.00 -0.77 7.53
CA LEU A 112 -28.49 -0.60 6.15
C LEU A 112 -28.21 0.81 5.61
N LYS A 113 -28.16 0.99 4.29
CA LYS A 113 -27.99 2.33 3.69
C LYS A 113 -29.35 2.93 3.36
N ASN A 114 -29.55 4.21 3.69
CA ASN A 114 -30.76 4.96 3.34
C ASN A 114 -30.77 5.33 1.85
N ARG A 115 -31.95 5.70 1.33
CA ARG A 115 -32.24 6.20 -0.01
C ARG A 115 -31.83 5.20 -1.10
N LYS A 116 -32.03 3.91 -0.84
CA LYS A 116 -31.82 2.81 -1.78
C LYS A 116 -33.15 2.32 -2.32
N ALA A 117 -33.15 1.88 -3.58
CA ALA A 117 -34.34 1.33 -4.20
C ALA A 117 -34.77 0.03 -3.49
N PRO A 118 -36.09 -0.16 -3.26
CA PRO A 118 -36.62 -1.37 -2.66
C PRO A 118 -36.59 -2.56 -3.62
N GLY A 119 -36.86 -3.75 -3.10
CA GLY A 119 -37.06 -4.95 -3.92
C GLY A 119 -38.47 -5.03 -4.48
N TYR A 120 -38.86 -6.24 -4.86
CA TYR A 120 -40.21 -6.55 -5.36
C TYR A 120 -41.33 -6.22 -4.34
N ASP A 121 -41.02 -6.34 -3.05
CA ASP A 121 -41.93 -6.04 -1.92
C ASP A 121 -42.17 -4.54 -1.68
N ASN A 122 -41.45 -3.67 -2.40
CA ASN A 122 -41.52 -2.21 -2.28
C ASN A 122 -41.23 -1.68 -0.86
N PHE A 123 -40.55 -2.45 -0.01
CA PHE A 123 -40.15 -2.00 1.32
C PHE A 123 -38.77 -1.33 1.32
N ASN A 124 -38.71 -0.12 1.86
CA ASN A 124 -37.48 0.65 1.99
C ASN A 124 -36.78 0.41 3.34
N ALA A 125 -35.46 0.65 3.38
CA ALA A 125 -34.68 0.51 4.61
C ALA A 125 -35.14 1.46 5.73
N GLU A 126 -35.62 2.65 5.36
CA GLU A 126 -36.14 3.67 6.28
C GLU A 126 -37.31 3.18 7.11
N LEU A 127 -38.17 2.32 6.56
CA LEU A 127 -39.30 1.73 7.28
C LEU A 127 -38.83 0.96 8.50
N PHE A 128 -37.82 0.10 8.34
CA PHE A 128 -37.26 -0.71 9.42
C PHE A 128 -36.40 0.13 10.39
N LYS A 129 -35.81 1.21 9.90
CA LYS A 129 -34.98 2.10 10.71
C LYS A 129 -35.75 3.10 11.55
N ALA A 130 -37.02 3.35 11.24
CA ALA A 130 -37.88 4.26 12.00
C ALA A 130 -38.01 3.79 13.47
N ASP A 131 -38.20 2.49 13.67
CA ASP A 131 -38.13 1.82 14.97
C ASP A 131 -37.44 0.46 14.81
N PRO A 132 -36.10 0.40 14.95
CA PRO A 132 -35.33 -0.83 14.78
C PRO A 132 -35.73 -1.93 15.76
N ASP A 133 -36.14 -1.57 16.97
CA ASP A 133 -36.47 -2.50 18.04
C ASP A 133 -37.82 -3.17 17.80
N LEU A 134 -38.82 -2.40 17.37
CA LEU A 134 -40.10 -2.94 16.92
C LEU A 134 -39.93 -3.80 15.67
N ALA A 135 -39.19 -3.30 14.68
CA ALA A 135 -38.90 -4.04 13.45
C ALA A 135 -38.20 -5.38 13.73
N ALA A 136 -37.22 -5.41 14.63
CA ALA A 136 -36.55 -6.64 15.04
C ALA A 136 -37.49 -7.61 15.77
N THR A 137 -38.41 -7.10 16.60
CA THR A 137 -39.43 -7.91 17.29
C THR A 137 -40.36 -8.59 16.30
N ILE A 138 -40.74 -7.91 15.22
CA ILE A 138 -41.60 -8.45 14.15
C ILE A 138 -40.84 -9.47 13.28
N LEU A 139 -39.58 -9.19 12.95
CA LEU A 139 -38.78 -10.03 12.05
C LEU A 139 -38.23 -11.29 12.72
N GLN A 140 -37.99 -11.27 14.02
CA GLN A 140 -37.33 -12.38 14.73
C GLN A 140 -38.07 -13.73 14.61
N PRO A 141 -39.39 -13.84 14.80
CA PRO A 141 -40.11 -15.10 14.64
C PRO A 141 -40.02 -15.65 13.20
N LEU A 142 -40.08 -14.76 12.21
CA LEU A 142 -39.89 -15.12 10.80
C LEU A 142 -38.47 -15.67 10.57
N PHE A 143 -37.44 -14.96 11.04
CA PHE A 143 -36.06 -15.39 10.86
C PHE A 143 -35.77 -16.70 11.57
N ARG A 144 -36.31 -16.92 12.77
CA ARG A 144 -36.21 -18.22 13.47
C ARG A 144 -36.81 -19.35 12.64
N THR A 145 -38.01 -19.14 12.09
CA THR A 145 -38.68 -20.13 11.24
C THR A 145 -37.85 -20.47 9.99
N ILE A 146 -37.31 -19.44 9.33
CA ILE A 146 -36.41 -19.60 8.17
C ILE A 146 -35.16 -20.38 8.57
N TRP A 147 -34.58 -20.06 9.74
CA TRP A 147 -33.36 -20.69 10.25
C TRP A 147 -33.55 -22.18 10.53
N GLU A 148 -34.67 -22.55 11.16
CA GLU A 148 -35.00 -23.94 11.51
C GLU A 148 -35.39 -24.77 10.28
N ARG A 149 -36.17 -24.18 9.36
CA ARG A 149 -36.69 -24.87 8.17
C ARG A 149 -35.77 -24.79 6.94
N LYS A 150 -34.77 -23.90 6.94
CA LYS A 150 -33.87 -23.62 5.82
C LYS A 150 -34.63 -23.25 4.54
N GLN A 151 -35.72 -22.50 4.69
CA GLN A 151 -36.59 -22.08 3.58
C GLN A 151 -36.97 -20.62 3.74
N VAL A 152 -36.74 -19.83 2.69
CA VAL A 152 -37.13 -18.42 2.63
C VAL A 152 -38.56 -18.26 2.10
N PRO A 153 -39.26 -17.16 2.44
CA PRO A 153 -40.57 -16.86 1.86
C PRO A 153 -40.52 -16.70 0.34
N ASP A 154 -41.59 -17.10 -0.36
CA ASP A 154 -41.67 -17.05 -1.83
C ASP A 154 -41.44 -15.65 -2.41
N ASP A 155 -41.82 -14.60 -1.68
CA ASP A 155 -41.59 -13.23 -2.12
C ASP A 155 -40.10 -12.85 -2.15
N TRP A 156 -39.25 -13.54 -1.37
CA TRP A 156 -37.80 -13.35 -1.41
C TRP A 156 -37.17 -14.05 -2.61
N ASN A 157 -37.89 -14.96 -3.26
CA ASN A 157 -37.46 -15.64 -4.49
C ASN A 157 -37.68 -14.79 -5.74
N LYS A 158 -38.17 -13.55 -5.59
CA LYS A 158 -38.48 -12.62 -6.68
C LYS A 158 -37.50 -11.43 -6.66
N GLY A 159 -36.70 -11.30 -7.72
CA GLY A 159 -35.83 -10.14 -7.96
C GLY A 159 -36.34 -9.21 -9.06
N ILE A 160 -35.85 -7.97 -9.06
CA ILE A 160 -36.00 -7.01 -10.16
C ILE A 160 -34.61 -6.57 -10.61
N ILE A 161 -34.28 -6.72 -11.89
CA ILE A 161 -33.00 -6.30 -12.45
C ILE A 161 -33.12 -4.85 -12.94
N VAL A 162 -32.29 -3.97 -12.38
CA VAL A 162 -32.07 -2.61 -12.87
C VAL A 162 -30.80 -2.57 -13.69
N LYS A 163 -30.91 -2.06 -14.91
CA LYS A 163 -29.82 -1.94 -15.88
C LYS A 163 -29.04 -0.62 -15.70
N ILE A 164 -27.72 -0.72 -15.59
CA ILE A 164 -26.78 0.42 -15.46
C ILE A 164 -25.82 0.43 -16.65
N PRO A 165 -25.64 1.56 -17.36
CA PRO A 165 -24.76 1.62 -18.52
C PRO A 165 -23.29 1.44 -18.14
N LYS A 166 -22.56 0.65 -18.94
CA LYS A 166 -21.09 0.53 -18.95
C LYS A 166 -20.53 1.38 -20.11
N LYS A 167 -19.19 1.39 -20.25
CA LYS A 167 -18.53 1.98 -21.43
C LYS A 167 -18.88 1.17 -22.68
N GLY A 168 -19.02 1.84 -23.82
CA GLY A 168 -19.32 1.23 -25.13
C GLY A 168 -20.60 1.78 -25.75
N ALA A 169 -21.02 1.17 -26.87
CA ALA A 169 -22.28 1.52 -27.53
C ALA A 169 -23.46 1.01 -26.70
N LEU A 170 -24.35 1.93 -26.27
CA LEU A 170 -25.49 1.59 -25.41
C LEU A 170 -26.60 0.81 -26.14
N SER A 171 -26.52 0.70 -27.47
CA SER A 171 -27.38 -0.17 -28.26
C SER A 171 -27.02 -1.66 -28.14
N ASP A 172 -25.83 -1.99 -27.65
CA ASP A 172 -25.41 -3.37 -27.35
C ASP A 172 -25.73 -3.70 -25.89
N CYS A 173 -26.52 -4.76 -25.68
CA CYS A 173 -26.94 -5.24 -24.36
C CYS A 173 -25.75 -5.61 -23.45
N ASN A 174 -24.62 -6.07 -24.01
CA ASN A 174 -23.43 -6.44 -23.21
C ASN A 174 -22.77 -5.25 -22.51
N ASN A 175 -23.02 -4.03 -22.99
CA ASN A 175 -22.53 -2.79 -22.39
C ASN A 175 -23.44 -2.30 -21.25
N TRP A 176 -24.24 -3.19 -20.66
CA TRP A 176 -25.06 -2.91 -19.49
C TRP A 176 -24.71 -3.85 -18.33
N ARG A 177 -24.92 -3.36 -17.11
CA ARG A 177 -24.77 -4.12 -15.87
C ARG A 177 -26.15 -4.30 -15.25
N GLY A 178 -26.57 -5.53 -14.98
CA GLY A 178 -27.77 -5.82 -14.23
C GLY A 178 -27.49 -5.81 -12.74
N ILE A 179 -28.17 -4.95 -11.98
CA ILE A 179 -28.17 -4.97 -10.52
C ILE A 179 -29.52 -5.53 -10.06
N THR A 180 -29.49 -6.59 -9.28
CA THR A 180 -30.70 -7.21 -8.75
C THR A 180 -31.13 -6.50 -7.47
N LEU A 181 -32.33 -5.95 -7.47
CA LEU A 181 -33.00 -5.42 -6.30
C LEU A 181 -33.68 -6.58 -5.55
N LEU A 182 -33.36 -6.69 -4.26
CA LEU A 182 -33.85 -7.72 -3.35
C LEU A 182 -34.64 -7.10 -2.20
N SER A 183 -35.57 -7.88 -1.64
CA SER A 183 -36.35 -7.55 -0.44
C SER A 183 -35.46 -7.07 0.70
N VAL A 184 -35.87 -6.02 1.42
CA VAL A 184 -35.08 -5.48 2.55
C VAL A 184 -35.01 -6.45 3.73
N PRO A 185 -36.11 -7.10 4.18
CA PRO A 185 -36.05 -8.21 5.13
C PRO A 185 -35.03 -9.29 4.77
N SER A 186 -34.97 -9.70 3.50
CA SER A 186 -33.98 -10.68 3.03
C SER A 186 -32.53 -10.19 3.21
N LYS A 187 -32.28 -8.90 2.95
CA LYS A 187 -30.96 -8.28 3.14
C LYS A 187 -30.57 -8.20 4.61
N ILE A 188 -31.54 -8.00 5.51
CA ILE A 188 -31.28 -7.96 6.96
C ILE A 188 -30.78 -9.33 7.41
N LEU A 189 -31.51 -10.41 7.09
CA LEU A 189 -31.09 -11.77 7.46
C LEU A 189 -29.75 -12.16 6.81
N ALA A 190 -29.58 -11.87 5.52
CA ALA A 190 -28.33 -12.08 4.80
C ALA A 190 -27.14 -11.35 5.45
N LYS A 191 -27.37 -10.17 6.04
CA LYS A 191 -26.34 -9.40 6.73
C LYS A 191 -25.95 -10.03 8.06
N VAL A 192 -26.91 -10.56 8.82
CA VAL A 192 -26.63 -11.31 10.05
C VAL A 192 -25.78 -12.54 9.74
N ILE A 193 -26.16 -13.32 8.70
CA ILE A 193 -25.38 -14.48 8.26
C ILE A 193 -23.95 -14.06 7.90
N ILE A 194 -23.78 -13.02 7.07
CA ILE A 194 -22.44 -12.57 6.67
C ILE A 194 -21.60 -12.09 7.86
N GLN A 195 -22.19 -11.37 8.81
CA GLN A 195 -21.47 -10.86 9.96
C GLN A 195 -20.91 -11.99 10.82
N ARG A 196 -21.65 -13.10 10.95
CA ARG A 196 -21.20 -14.28 11.69
C ARG A 196 -20.07 -15.04 11.01
N ILE A 197 -20.05 -15.11 9.68
CA ILE A 197 -19.04 -15.89 8.96
C ILE A 197 -17.80 -15.09 8.58
N SER A 198 -17.91 -13.76 8.48
CA SER A 198 -16.86 -12.91 7.89
C SER A 198 -15.53 -13.01 8.62
N ASP A 199 -15.51 -12.88 9.95
CA ASP A 199 -14.24 -12.87 10.71
C ASP A 199 -13.56 -14.25 10.72
N ALA A 200 -14.34 -15.33 10.76
CA ALA A 200 -13.82 -16.69 10.70
C ALA A 200 -13.25 -17.01 9.31
N VAL A 201 -13.98 -16.64 8.25
CA VAL A 201 -13.55 -16.86 6.86
C VAL A 201 -12.36 -15.98 6.50
N ASP A 202 -12.34 -14.70 6.87
CA ASP A 202 -11.27 -13.76 6.46
C ASP A 202 -9.88 -14.21 6.92
N LYS A 203 -9.80 -14.84 8.11
CA LYS A 203 -8.57 -15.45 8.64
C LYS A 203 -8.04 -16.60 7.77
N SER A 204 -8.92 -17.28 7.06
CA SER A 204 -8.55 -18.38 6.17
C SER A 204 -8.12 -17.89 4.79
N LEU A 205 -8.68 -16.77 4.28
CA LEU A 205 -8.45 -16.26 2.93
C LEU A 205 -6.99 -15.87 2.68
N ARG A 206 -6.53 -16.08 1.45
CA ARG A 206 -5.18 -15.70 1.00
C ARG A 206 -4.92 -14.20 1.17
N ASN A 207 -3.66 -13.82 1.39
CA ASN A 207 -3.30 -12.42 1.61
C ASN A 207 -3.27 -11.59 0.31
N GLU A 208 -3.17 -12.21 -0.85
CA GLU A 208 -3.04 -11.52 -2.13
C GLU A 208 -4.39 -10.95 -2.62
N GLN A 209 -5.52 -11.47 -2.13
CA GLN A 209 -6.85 -10.95 -2.44
C GLN A 209 -7.20 -9.76 -1.56
N ALA A 210 -7.35 -8.58 -2.16
CA ALA A 210 -7.71 -7.32 -1.48
C ALA A 210 -9.16 -6.88 -1.74
N GLY A 211 -9.83 -7.42 -2.77
CA GLY A 211 -11.19 -7.05 -3.14
C GLY A 211 -12.20 -7.35 -2.03
N PHE A 212 -13.09 -6.41 -1.75
CA PHE A 212 -14.17 -6.53 -0.76
C PHE A 212 -13.75 -6.87 0.68
N ARG A 213 -12.47 -6.72 1.04
CA ARG A 213 -11.96 -7.01 2.38
C ARG A 213 -11.71 -5.74 3.18
N ARG A 214 -11.92 -5.82 4.50
CA ARG A 214 -11.75 -4.67 5.40
C ARG A 214 -10.27 -4.31 5.52
N GLY A 215 -9.95 -3.01 5.46
CA GLY A 215 -8.58 -2.52 5.62
C GLY A 215 -7.66 -2.74 4.40
N ARG A 216 -8.21 -3.20 3.27
CA ARG A 216 -7.49 -3.44 2.02
C ARG A 216 -8.18 -2.69 0.88
N GLY A 217 -7.42 -2.00 0.04
CA GLY A 217 -7.96 -1.13 -1.01
C GLY A 217 -7.20 -1.23 -2.33
N CYS A 218 -7.76 -0.62 -3.37
CA CYS A 218 -7.15 -0.60 -4.69
C CYS A 218 -5.75 0.03 -4.69
N ILE A 219 -5.54 1.02 -3.82
CA ILE A 219 -4.28 1.75 -3.74
C ILE A 219 -3.14 0.83 -3.25
N ASP A 220 -3.43 -0.11 -2.34
CA ASP A 220 -2.44 -1.06 -1.83
C ASP A 220 -1.87 -1.92 -2.97
N GLN A 221 -2.78 -2.47 -3.79
CA GLN A 221 -2.41 -3.33 -4.92
C GLN A 221 -1.69 -2.55 -6.03
N ILE A 222 -2.16 -1.35 -6.35
CA ILE A 222 -1.47 -0.47 -7.31
C ILE A 222 -0.04 -0.19 -6.81
N PHE A 223 0.11 0.14 -5.52
CA PHE A 223 1.42 0.43 -4.95
C PHE A 223 2.34 -0.78 -4.99
N ALA A 224 1.87 -1.96 -4.57
CA ALA A 224 2.65 -3.19 -4.62
C ALA A 224 3.14 -3.49 -6.05
N LEU A 225 2.24 -3.43 -7.04
CA LEU A 225 2.58 -3.69 -8.43
C LEU A 225 3.60 -2.68 -8.99
N CYS A 226 3.45 -1.39 -8.68
CA CYS A 226 4.39 -0.36 -9.12
C CYS A 226 5.79 -0.57 -8.53
N ASN A 227 5.89 -0.91 -7.24
CA ASN A 227 7.19 -1.24 -6.62
C ASN A 227 7.85 -2.45 -7.28
N ILE A 228 7.06 -3.48 -7.60
CA ILE A 228 7.55 -4.69 -8.27
C ILE A 228 8.12 -4.35 -9.66
N ILE A 229 7.37 -3.56 -10.44
CA ILE A 229 7.78 -3.08 -11.76
C ILE A 229 9.08 -2.26 -11.65
N GLU A 230 9.12 -1.28 -10.75
CA GLU A 230 10.28 -0.41 -10.53
C GLU A 230 11.51 -1.23 -10.15
N GLN A 231 11.40 -2.14 -9.18
CA GLN A 231 12.52 -3.00 -8.76
C GLN A 231 12.99 -3.93 -9.90
N CYS A 232 12.08 -4.48 -10.69
CA CYS A 232 12.45 -5.31 -11.82
C CYS A 232 13.18 -4.49 -12.90
N THR A 233 12.71 -3.27 -13.19
CA THR A 233 13.37 -2.33 -14.10
C THR A 233 14.76 -1.94 -13.59
N GLU A 234 14.87 -1.54 -12.32
CA GLU A 234 16.14 -1.15 -11.69
C GLU A 234 17.17 -2.29 -11.71
N TRP A 235 16.73 -3.51 -11.43
CA TRP A 235 17.60 -4.69 -11.38
C TRP A 235 17.74 -5.41 -12.72
N GLN A 236 17.19 -4.86 -13.81
CA GLN A 236 17.16 -5.48 -15.13
C GLN A 236 16.67 -6.95 -15.09
N ARG A 237 15.70 -7.22 -14.21
CA ARG A 237 15.10 -8.56 -14.08
C ARG A 237 13.93 -8.70 -15.02
N GLN A 238 13.85 -9.87 -15.65
CA GLN A 238 12.70 -10.24 -16.47
C GLN A 238 11.46 -10.33 -15.59
N LEU A 239 10.37 -9.76 -16.09
CA LEU A 239 9.07 -9.83 -15.44
C LEU A 239 7.98 -10.00 -16.49
N TYR A 240 7.11 -10.97 -16.27
CA TYR A 240 5.84 -11.16 -16.94
C TYR A 240 4.73 -10.81 -15.95
N ILE A 241 3.78 -10.00 -16.41
CA ILE A 241 2.54 -9.69 -15.69
C ILE A 241 1.39 -10.07 -16.61
N ASN A 242 0.52 -10.98 -16.16
CA ASN A 242 -0.70 -11.33 -16.90
C ASN A 242 -1.91 -10.75 -16.17
N PHE A 243 -2.51 -9.72 -16.74
CA PHE A 243 -3.71 -9.08 -16.21
C PHE A 243 -4.94 -9.81 -16.71
N VAL A 244 -5.61 -10.57 -15.84
CA VAL A 244 -6.71 -11.47 -16.20
C VAL A 244 -8.06 -10.82 -15.91
N ASP A 245 -8.96 -10.85 -16.89
CA ASP A 245 -10.37 -10.44 -16.76
C ASP A 245 -11.27 -11.64 -17.09
N PHE A 246 -12.33 -11.85 -16.32
CA PHE A 246 -13.30 -12.91 -16.56
C PHE A 246 -14.58 -12.41 -17.26
N GLU A 247 -15.13 -13.23 -18.15
CA GLU A 247 -16.39 -12.93 -18.83
C GLU A 247 -17.57 -12.98 -17.84
N LYS A 248 -18.06 -11.81 -17.41
CA LYS A 248 -19.22 -11.65 -16.50
C LYS A 248 -19.05 -12.47 -15.19
N ALA A 249 -17.91 -12.32 -14.52
CA ALA A 249 -17.47 -13.15 -13.40
C ALA A 249 -18.56 -13.48 -12.37
N PHE A 250 -19.20 -12.47 -11.78
CA PHE A 250 -20.25 -12.64 -10.78
C PHE A 250 -21.44 -13.45 -11.30
N ASP A 251 -21.84 -13.23 -12.54
CA ASP A 251 -23.02 -13.86 -13.16
C ASP A 251 -22.76 -15.33 -13.54
N SER A 252 -21.49 -15.76 -13.50
CA SER A 252 -21.02 -17.03 -14.10
C SER A 252 -20.71 -18.12 -13.09
N ILE A 253 -20.54 -17.79 -11.80
CA ILE A 253 -20.19 -18.77 -10.77
C ILE A 253 -21.19 -19.94 -10.76
N HIS A 254 -20.65 -21.15 -10.84
CA HIS A 254 -21.43 -22.38 -10.72
C HIS A 254 -21.85 -22.60 -9.27
N ARG A 255 -23.16 -22.74 -9.03
CA ARG A 255 -23.71 -22.75 -7.65
C ARG A 255 -23.33 -24.01 -6.88
N ASP A 256 -23.38 -25.18 -7.49
CA ASP A 256 -23.07 -26.41 -6.77
C ASP A 256 -21.59 -26.49 -6.39
N SER A 257 -20.70 -26.01 -7.28
CA SER A 257 -19.27 -25.83 -6.94
C SER A 257 -19.11 -24.85 -5.78
N LEU A 258 -19.85 -23.72 -5.79
CA LEU A 258 -19.81 -22.74 -4.70
C LEU A 258 -20.23 -23.36 -3.36
N TRP A 259 -21.30 -24.15 -3.29
CA TRP A 259 -21.73 -24.79 -2.04
C TRP A 259 -20.69 -25.74 -1.48
N ARG A 260 -20.06 -26.56 -2.35
CA ARG A 260 -18.93 -27.42 -1.96
C ARG A 260 -17.73 -26.60 -1.48
N ILE A 261 -17.43 -25.47 -2.13
CA ILE A 261 -16.37 -24.55 -1.69
C ILE A 261 -16.69 -24.00 -0.29
N LEU A 262 -17.94 -23.62 0.02
CA LEU A 262 -18.27 -23.15 1.37
C LEU A 262 -17.96 -24.22 2.44
N ARG A 263 -18.26 -25.49 2.15
CA ARG A 263 -17.93 -26.63 3.01
C ARG A 263 -16.43 -26.89 3.12
N ALA A 264 -15.68 -26.74 2.02
CA ALA A 264 -14.22 -26.86 1.99
C ALA A 264 -13.50 -25.80 2.87
N TYR A 265 -14.13 -24.65 3.11
CA TYR A 265 -13.64 -23.62 4.03
C TYR A 265 -14.11 -23.83 5.47
N GLY A 266 -14.85 -24.91 5.76
CA GLY A 266 -15.35 -25.25 7.09
C GLY A 266 -16.58 -24.44 7.52
N ILE A 267 -17.32 -23.81 6.62
CA ILE A 267 -18.57 -23.13 7.00
C ILE A 267 -19.62 -24.21 7.35
N PRO A 268 -20.22 -24.21 8.56
CA PRO A 268 -21.16 -25.25 8.99
C PRO A 268 -22.28 -25.51 7.99
N ASP A 269 -22.65 -26.78 7.81
CA ASP A 269 -23.65 -27.23 6.82
C ASP A 269 -24.98 -26.48 6.95
N GLN A 270 -25.43 -26.25 8.19
CA GLN A 270 -26.63 -25.47 8.46
C GLN A 270 -26.60 -24.05 7.85
N ILE A 271 -25.44 -23.39 7.90
CA ILE A 271 -25.26 -22.05 7.31
C ILE A 271 -25.21 -22.14 5.79
N VAL A 272 -24.56 -23.18 5.23
CA VAL A 272 -24.51 -23.43 3.79
C VAL A 272 -25.91 -23.64 3.21
N GLU A 273 -26.72 -24.50 3.83
CA GLU A 273 -28.10 -24.75 3.41
C GLU A 273 -28.98 -23.50 3.55
N LEU A 274 -28.76 -22.70 4.61
CA LEU A 274 -29.44 -21.42 4.74
C LEU A 274 -29.07 -20.47 3.60
N ILE A 275 -27.78 -20.33 3.25
CA ILE A 275 -27.34 -19.51 2.11
C ILE A 275 -27.96 -20.02 0.81
N LYS A 276 -27.91 -21.34 0.57
CA LYS A 276 -28.49 -21.99 -0.61
C LYS A 276 -29.99 -21.73 -0.76
N SER A 277 -30.73 -21.66 0.35
CA SER A 277 -32.16 -21.33 0.32
C SER A 277 -32.44 -19.96 -0.31
N PHE A 278 -31.55 -18.96 -0.14
CA PHE A 278 -31.70 -17.65 -0.78
C PHE A 278 -31.53 -17.66 -2.31
N TYR A 279 -31.00 -18.74 -2.89
CA TYR A 279 -30.74 -18.87 -4.33
C TYR A 279 -31.67 -19.88 -5.00
N THR A 280 -32.35 -20.72 -4.23
CA THR A 280 -33.23 -21.78 -4.74
C THR A 280 -34.52 -21.18 -5.30
N ASN A 281 -34.99 -21.67 -6.46
CA ASN A 281 -36.23 -21.21 -7.13
C ASN A 281 -36.30 -19.69 -7.39
N PHE A 282 -35.15 -19.03 -7.56
CA PHE A 282 -35.08 -17.58 -7.71
C PHE A 282 -35.40 -17.14 -9.15
N SER A 283 -36.26 -16.13 -9.31
CA SER A 283 -36.65 -15.57 -10.61
C SER A 283 -36.51 -14.05 -10.66
N CYS A 284 -36.17 -13.51 -11.83
CA CYS A 284 -36.02 -12.08 -12.07
C CYS A 284 -36.92 -11.60 -13.21
N SER A 285 -37.37 -10.34 -13.12
CA SER A 285 -37.80 -9.53 -14.26
C SER A 285 -36.82 -8.38 -14.49
N VAL A 286 -36.84 -7.75 -15.66
CA VAL A 286 -36.01 -6.58 -15.97
C VAL A 286 -36.86 -5.32 -15.92
N GLY A 287 -36.52 -4.39 -15.01
CA GLY A 287 -37.32 -3.18 -14.80
C GLY A 287 -38.77 -3.51 -14.43
N ASN A 288 -39.71 -2.91 -15.16
CA ASN A 288 -41.15 -3.12 -14.95
C ASN A 288 -41.75 -4.18 -15.88
N SER A 289 -40.92 -4.96 -16.59
CA SER A 289 -41.43 -5.98 -17.49
C SER A 289 -42.14 -7.11 -16.73
N ASP A 290 -43.24 -7.59 -17.31
CA ASP A 290 -43.99 -8.74 -16.78
C ASP A 290 -43.30 -10.08 -17.08
N VAL A 291 -42.32 -10.09 -17.99
CA VAL A 291 -41.57 -11.29 -18.35
C VAL A 291 -40.59 -11.65 -17.23
N ARG A 292 -40.80 -12.82 -16.61
CA ARG A 292 -39.89 -13.40 -15.62
C ARG A 292 -39.13 -14.59 -16.18
N PHE A 293 -37.91 -14.75 -15.73
CA PHE A 293 -37.08 -15.92 -16.01
C PHE A 293 -36.39 -16.40 -14.75
N GLU A 294 -36.09 -17.69 -14.70
CA GLU A 294 -35.35 -18.32 -13.61
C GLU A 294 -33.86 -17.95 -13.67
N VAL A 295 -33.19 -17.86 -12.52
CA VAL A 295 -31.76 -17.57 -12.39
C VAL A 295 -31.07 -18.79 -11.78
N LYS A 296 -30.24 -19.48 -12.56
CA LYS A 296 -29.57 -20.73 -12.16
C LYS A 296 -28.09 -20.58 -11.85
N THR A 297 -27.40 -19.61 -12.44
CA THR A 297 -25.96 -19.39 -12.23
C THR A 297 -25.68 -18.07 -11.53
N GLY A 298 -24.45 -17.94 -11.06
CA GLY A 298 -23.89 -16.71 -10.53
C GLY A 298 -24.30 -16.37 -9.10
N VAL A 299 -23.54 -15.42 -8.55
CA VAL A 299 -23.89 -14.67 -7.35
C VAL A 299 -24.56 -13.36 -7.76
N ARG A 300 -25.63 -12.97 -7.05
CA ARG A 300 -26.48 -11.84 -7.47
C ARG A 300 -25.78 -10.50 -7.27
N GLN A 301 -25.52 -9.75 -8.34
CA GLN A 301 -24.99 -8.38 -8.23
C GLN A 301 -25.99 -7.48 -7.49
N GLY A 302 -25.57 -6.92 -6.35
CA GLY A 302 -26.44 -6.12 -5.47
C GLY A 302 -26.93 -6.84 -4.21
N CYS A 303 -26.71 -8.15 -4.10
CA CYS A 303 -26.91 -8.89 -2.85
C CYS A 303 -25.77 -8.60 -1.86
N VAL A 304 -26.10 -8.62 -0.56
CA VAL A 304 -25.13 -8.45 0.53
C VAL A 304 -24.11 -9.59 0.53
N MET A 305 -24.54 -10.82 0.23
CA MET A 305 -23.71 -12.01 0.34
C MET A 305 -22.69 -12.20 -0.79
N SER A 306 -23.00 -11.66 -1.98
CA SER A 306 -22.30 -12.02 -3.21
C SER A 306 -20.81 -11.71 -3.21
N ALA A 307 -20.37 -10.64 -2.54
CA ALA A 307 -18.96 -10.26 -2.50
C ALA A 307 -18.11 -11.31 -1.77
N LEU A 308 -18.54 -11.76 -0.59
CA LEU A 308 -17.83 -12.78 0.19
C LEU A 308 -17.88 -14.15 -0.50
N LEU A 309 -19.05 -14.52 -1.03
CA LEU A 309 -19.22 -15.77 -1.78
C LEU A 309 -18.32 -15.83 -3.02
N PHE A 310 -18.22 -14.71 -3.76
CA PHE A 310 -17.31 -14.60 -4.90
C PHE A 310 -15.84 -14.69 -4.47
N ASN A 311 -15.46 -14.00 -3.39
CA ASN A 311 -14.11 -14.07 -2.86
C ASN A 311 -13.71 -15.51 -2.47
N LEU A 312 -14.59 -16.27 -1.83
CA LEU A 312 -14.35 -17.69 -1.51
C LEU A 312 -14.13 -18.53 -2.77
N ALA A 313 -14.94 -18.34 -3.81
CA ALA A 313 -14.78 -19.05 -5.07
C ALA A 313 -13.45 -18.71 -5.77
N ILE A 314 -13.09 -17.43 -5.85
CA ILE A 314 -11.82 -17.00 -6.45
C ILE A 314 -10.63 -17.43 -5.61
N ASP A 315 -10.71 -17.35 -4.29
CA ASP A 315 -9.64 -17.78 -3.40
C ASP A 315 -9.38 -19.29 -3.55
N TRP A 316 -10.43 -20.10 -3.70
CA TRP A 316 -10.31 -21.53 -4.01
C TRP A 316 -9.58 -21.74 -5.34
N VAL A 317 -10.01 -21.06 -6.42
CA VAL A 317 -9.37 -21.15 -7.74
C VAL A 317 -7.90 -20.77 -7.66
N MET A 318 -7.59 -19.68 -6.95
CA MET A 318 -6.26 -19.13 -6.86
C MET A 318 -5.34 -19.99 -5.99
N ARG A 319 -5.81 -20.58 -4.89
CA ARG A 319 -5.05 -21.58 -4.12
C ARG A 319 -4.58 -22.73 -5.00
N HIS A 320 -5.50 -23.35 -5.72
CA HIS A 320 -5.16 -24.46 -6.61
C HIS A 320 -4.29 -24.00 -7.77
N THR A 321 -4.43 -22.76 -8.24
CA THR A 321 -3.54 -22.21 -9.28
C THR A 321 -2.09 -22.13 -8.80
N THR A 322 -1.83 -21.88 -7.51
CA THR A 322 -0.49 -21.58 -6.97
C THR A 322 0.13 -22.63 -6.04
N GLU A 323 -0.59 -23.69 -5.67
CA GLU A 323 -0.19 -24.67 -4.63
C GLU A 323 1.03 -25.55 -4.94
N ASP A 324 1.28 -25.87 -6.21
CA ASP A 324 2.17 -26.96 -6.63
C ASP A 324 3.63 -26.53 -6.84
N GLY A 325 3.93 -25.25 -6.70
CA GLY A 325 5.29 -24.74 -6.75
C GLY A 325 5.39 -23.23 -6.88
N ALA A 326 6.47 -22.67 -6.33
CA ALA A 326 6.80 -21.25 -6.41
C ALA A 326 7.13 -20.86 -7.86
N ARG A 327 6.21 -20.15 -8.51
CA ARG A 327 6.34 -19.65 -9.90
C ARG A 327 6.31 -18.12 -9.97
N GLY A 328 6.19 -17.46 -8.83
CA GLY A 328 6.08 -16.02 -8.67
C GLY A 328 7.40 -15.29 -8.55
N ILE A 329 7.30 -14.06 -8.08
CA ILE A 329 8.45 -13.22 -7.76
C ILE A 329 8.91 -13.57 -6.35
N ARG A 330 10.17 -13.95 -6.21
CA ARG A 330 10.72 -14.23 -4.88
C ARG A 330 10.74 -12.94 -4.06
N SER A 331 9.89 -12.87 -3.03
CA SER A 331 9.73 -11.72 -2.15
C SER A 331 10.67 -11.83 -0.94
N THR A 332 10.89 -13.04 -0.42
CA THR A 332 11.84 -13.31 0.67
C THR A 332 12.64 -14.60 0.42
N LEU A 333 13.49 -15.03 1.37
CA LEU A 333 14.17 -16.31 1.29
C LEU A 333 13.21 -17.51 1.23
N PHE A 334 12.00 -17.39 1.81
CA PHE A 334 11.05 -18.49 1.96
C PHE A 334 9.69 -18.27 1.26
N SER A 335 9.43 -17.07 0.71
CA SER A 335 8.16 -16.77 0.06
C SER A 335 8.33 -16.22 -1.36
N SER A 336 7.41 -16.63 -2.24
CA SER A 336 7.18 -16.05 -3.55
C SER A 336 5.81 -15.38 -3.58
N LEU A 337 5.77 -14.18 -4.15
CA LEU A 337 4.54 -13.47 -4.47
C LEU A 337 4.08 -13.92 -5.85
N GLU A 338 2.96 -14.64 -5.88
CA GLU A 338 2.46 -15.30 -7.08
C GLU A 338 1.58 -14.39 -7.94
N ASP A 339 0.84 -13.47 -7.30
CA ASP A 339 -0.19 -12.63 -7.91
C ASP A 339 -0.57 -11.44 -6.99
N LEU A 340 -1.34 -10.51 -7.55
CA LEU A 340 -1.99 -9.39 -6.86
C LEU A 340 -3.45 -9.29 -7.32
N ASP A 341 -4.39 -9.50 -6.40
CA ASP A 341 -5.78 -9.71 -6.76
C ASP A 341 -6.71 -8.64 -6.13
N PHE A 342 -7.67 -8.18 -6.93
CA PHE A 342 -8.76 -7.34 -6.45
C PHE A 342 -10.09 -7.77 -7.07
N ALA A 343 -10.87 -8.57 -6.34
CA ALA A 343 -12.07 -9.21 -6.83
C ALA A 343 -11.79 -10.03 -8.10
N ASP A 344 -12.39 -9.68 -9.24
CA ASP A 344 -12.18 -10.33 -10.54
C ASP A 344 -10.97 -9.80 -11.33
N ASP A 345 -10.39 -8.66 -10.92
CA ASP A 345 -9.19 -8.09 -11.53
C ASP A 345 -7.94 -8.78 -10.94
N LEU A 346 -7.40 -9.80 -11.62
CA LEU A 346 -6.21 -10.53 -11.19
C LEU A 346 -4.95 -10.04 -11.93
N ALA A 347 -3.81 -10.01 -11.25
CA ALA A 347 -2.50 -9.74 -11.85
C ALA A 347 -1.49 -10.83 -11.48
N LEU A 348 -1.32 -11.82 -12.35
CA LEU A 348 -0.35 -12.90 -12.14
C LEU A 348 1.07 -12.40 -12.41
N LEU A 349 2.04 -12.86 -11.62
CA LEU A 349 3.43 -12.41 -11.68
C LEU A 349 4.39 -13.58 -11.93
N SER A 350 5.37 -13.43 -12.81
CA SER A 350 6.41 -14.47 -13.02
C SER A 350 7.70 -13.88 -13.60
N HIS A 351 8.84 -14.51 -13.33
CA HIS A 351 10.11 -14.17 -13.97
C HIS A 351 10.36 -14.88 -15.32
N THR A 352 9.65 -15.98 -15.60
CA THR A 352 9.86 -16.77 -16.82
C THR A 352 8.56 -16.97 -17.58
N HIS A 353 8.68 -17.08 -18.91
CA HIS A 353 7.54 -17.38 -19.79
C HIS A 353 6.91 -18.74 -19.43
N GLN A 354 7.72 -19.78 -19.24
CA GLN A 354 7.23 -21.12 -18.89
C GLN A 354 6.35 -21.08 -17.64
N HIS A 355 6.82 -20.47 -16.55
CA HIS A 355 6.05 -20.34 -15.33
C HIS A 355 4.78 -19.51 -15.51
N MET A 356 4.84 -18.44 -16.32
CA MET A 356 3.64 -17.65 -16.64
C MET A 356 2.61 -18.46 -17.43
N GLN A 357 3.06 -19.25 -18.40
CA GLN A 357 2.21 -20.12 -19.21
C GLN A 357 1.57 -21.23 -18.37
N GLU A 358 2.34 -21.88 -17.49
CA GLU A 358 1.83 -22.88 -16.54
C GLU A 358 0.78 -22.28 -15.62
N LYS A 359 1.04 -21.13 -14.99
CA LYS A 359 0.06 -20.42 -14.15
C LYS A 359 -1.22 -20.10 -14.91
N THR A 360 -1.08 -19.58 -16.12
CA THR A 360 -2.22 -19.20 -16.96
C THR A 360 -3.06 -20.42 -17.35
N ASN A 361 -2.43 -21.55 -17.64
CA ASN A 361 -3.13 -22.82 -17.93
C ASN A 361 -3.85 -23.38 -16.70
N ARG A 362 -3.19 -23.37 -15.53
CA ARG A 362 -3.80 -23.80 -14.26
C ARG A 362 -4.99 -22.93 -13.91
N LEU A 363 -4.84 -21.60 -13.97
CA LEU A 363 -5.93 -20.66 -13.73
C LEU A 363 -7.12 -20.95 -14.65
N ASN A 364 -6.89 -21.13 -15.95
CA ASN A 364 -7.96 -21.45 -16.90
C ASN A 364 -8.67 -22.77 -16.56
N THR A 365 -7.93 -23.78 -16.11
CA THR A 365 -8.47 -25.10 -15.72
C THR A 365 -9.37 -24.97 -14.49
N PHE A 366 -8.85 -24.43 -13.38
CA PHE A 366 -9.60 -24.33 -12.12
C PHE A 366 -10.74 -23.30 -12.20
N ALA A 367 -10.55 -22.20 -12.94
CA ALA A 367 -11.61 -21.23 -13.17
C ALA A 367 -12.82 -21.87 -13.88
N ARG A 368 -12.59 -22.74 -14.87
CA ARG A 368 -13.69 -23.45 -15.57
C ARG A 368 -14.52 -24.33 -14.65
N GLN A 369 -13.88 -25.04 -13.73
CA GLN A 369 -14.55 -25.94 -12.79
C GLN A 369 -15.52 -25.20 -11.84
N VAL A 370 -15.35 -23.89 -11.66
CA VAL A 370 -16.27 -23.03 -10.90
C VAL A 370 -17.16 -22.16 -11.79
N GLY A 371 -17.18 -22.41 -13.10
CA GLY A 371 -18.01 -21.70 -14.10
C GLY A 371 -17.42 -20.38 -14.62
N LEU A 372 -16.18 -20.04 -14.24
CA LEU A 372 -15.49 -18.85 -14.73
C LEU A 372 -14.78 -19.11 -16.06
N LYS A 373 -14.75 -18.08 -16.91
CA LYS A 373 -14.10 -18.13 -18.21
C LYS A 373 -13.26 -16.88 -18.44
N ILE A 374 -11.98 -17.06 -18.74
CA ILE A 374 -11.05 -15.98 -19.04
C ILE A 374 -11.50 -15.26 -20.32
N SER A 375 -11.59 -13.93 -20.26
CA SER A 375 -11.85 -13.08 -21.41
C SER A 375 -10.55 -12.85 -22.18
N GLN A 376 -10.31 -13.66 -23.21
CA GLN A 376 -9.10 -13.58 -24.04
C GLN A 376 -8.89 -12.19 -24.69
N ARG A 377 -9.98 -11.44 -24.93
CA ARG A 377 -9.92 -10.09 -25.52
C ARG A 377 -9.44 -9.01 -24.54
N LYS A 378 -9.77 -9.16 -23.26
CA LYS A 378 -9.49 -8.16 -22.22
C LYS A 378 -8.31 -8.52 -21.33
N THR A 379 -7.94 -9.79 -21.34
CA THR A 379 -6.75 -10.28 -20.67
C THR A 379 -5.53 -9.85 -21.48
N GLU A 380 -4.61 -9.12 -20.87
CA GLU A 380 -3.42 -8.57 -21.53
C GLU A 380 -2.15 -8.96 -20.76
N VAL A 381 -1.09 -9.25 -21.50
CA VAL A 381 0.23 -9.56 -20.93
C VAL A 381 1.16 -8.37 -21.09
N MET A 382 1.82 -7.97 -20.01
CA MET A 382 2.87 -6.97 -20.02
C MET A 382 4.20 -7.62 -19.63
N THR A 383 5.26 -7.26 -20.34
CA THR A 383 6.61 -7.82 -20.12
C THR A 383 7.63 -6.72 -19.93
N LEU A 384 8.57 -6.92 -19.01
CA LEU A 384 9.63 -5.96 -18.68
C LEU A 384 11.00 -6.62 -18.83
N ASN A 385 11.95 -5.88 -19.42
CA ASN A 385 13.34 -6.32 -19.68
C ASN A 385 13.44 -7.58 -20.55
N ILE A 386 12.61 -7.65 -21.61
CA ILE A 386 12.57 -8.76 -22.55
C ILE A 386 12.42 -8.20 -23.97
N ASP A 387 13.43 -8.40 -24.82
CA ASP A 387 13.45 -7.84 -26.18
C ASP A 387 12.48 -8.55 -27.14
N SER A 388 12.17 -9.83 -26.89
CA SER A 388 11.28 -10.65 -27.71
C SER A 388 10.58 -11.72 -26.87
N PRO A 389 9.50 -11.38 -26.15
CA PRO A 389 8.79 -12.32 -25.30
C PRO A 389 8.02 -13.34 -26.16
N ALA A 390 8.12 -14.62 -25.81
CA ALA A 390 7.22 -15.64 -26.33
C ALA A 390 5.77 -15.32 -25.92
N PRO A 391 4.77 -15.53 -26.79
CA PRO A 391 3.39 -15.23 -26.46
C PRO A 391 2.84 -16.20 -25.41
N VAL A 392 2.10 -15.67 -24.44
CA VAL A 392 1.32 -16.49 -23.50
C VAL A 392 -0.01 -16.85 -24.16
N LYS A 393 -0.44 -18.10 -24.01
CA LYS A 393 -1.63 -18.64 -24.67
C LYS A 393 -2.69 -19.09 -23.67
N VAL A 394 -3.95 -18.97 -24.05
CA VAL A 394 -5.11 -19.60 -23.38
C VAL A 394 -5.88 -20.35 -24.45
N ASP A 395 -6.12 -21.65 -24.24
CA ASP A 395 -6.75 -22.55 -25.24
C ASP A 395 -6.08 -22.52 -26.62
N GLY A 396 -4.75 -22.44 -26.64
CA GLY A 396 -3.97 -22.34 -27.87
C GLY A 396 -4.02 -20.98 -28.58
N LYS A 397 -4.84 -20.03 -28.11
CA LYS A 397 -4.92 -18.65 -28.64
C LYS A 397 -3.98 -17.72 -27.89
N GLU A 398 -3.30 -16.86 -28.62
CA GLU A 398 -2.34 -15.90 -28.07
C GLU A 398 -3.05 -14.74 -27.39
N LEU A 399 -2.60 -14.41 -26.17
CA LEU A 399 -3.06 -13.24 -25.44
C LEU A 399 -2.39 -11.97 -25.99
N PRO A 400 -3.13 -10.86 -26.11
CA PRO A 400 -2.57 -9.58 -26.54
C PRO A 400 -1.47 -9.11 -25.57
N THR A 401 -0.38 -8.61 -26.13
CA THR A 401 0.73 -8.03 -25.35
C THR A 401 0.63 -6.50 -25.34
N THR A 402 0.91 -5.87 -24.21
CA THR A 402 0.84 -4.42 -24.03
C THR A 402 2.09 -3.85 -23.35
N LYS A 403 2.38 -2.58 -23.62
CA LYS A 403 3.45 -1.81 -22.94
C LYS A 403 2.93 -1.04 -21.72
N SER A 404 1.62 -0.90 -21.60
CA SER A 404 0.97 -0.19 -20.50
C SER A 404 -0.45 -0.70 -20.27
N PHE A 405 -0.84 -0.86 -19.01
CA PHE A 405 -2.16 -1.39 -18.65
C PHE A 405 -2.85 -0.48 -17.63
N THR A 406 -4.18 -0.39 -17.68
CA THR A 406 -4.96 0.35 -16.66
C THR A 406 -5.40 -0.60 -15.55
N TYR A 407 -4.58 -0.75 -14.50
CA TYR A 407 -4.86 -1.58 -13.34
C TYR A 407 -5.55 -0.77 -12.23
N LEU A 408 -6.75 -1.20 -11.82
CA LEU A 408 -7.56 -0.56 -10.76
C LEU A 408 -7.74 0.96 -10.91
N GLY A 409 -7.75 1.40 -12.17
CA GLY A 409 -7.95 2.79 -12.59
C GLY A 409 -6.68 3.61 -12.80
N SER A 410 -5.50 3.11 -12.41
CA SER A 410 -4.18 3.73 -12.64
C SER A 410 -3.42 3.05 -13.79
N ILE A 411 -2.64 3.83 -14.52
CA ILE A 411 -1.83 3.35 -15.64
C ILE A 411 -0.47 2.86 -15.11
N VAL A 412 -0.18 1.57 -15.29
CA VAL A 412 1.13 0.97 -15.08
C VAL A 412 1.85 0.79 -16.42
N ARG A 413 3.17 1.00 -16.45
CA ARG A 413 3.98 0.94 -17.67
C ARG A 413 5.19 0.03 -17.48
N GLN A 414 5.66 -0.55 -18.59
CA GLN A 414 6.85 -1.40 -18.62
C GLN A 414 8.15 -0.69 -18.20
N ASP A 415 8.23 0.64 -18.34
CA ASP A 415 9.42 1.45 -18.02
C ASP A 415 9.42 2.00 -16.59
N GLY A 416 8.41 1.66 -15.79
CA GLY A 416 8.23 2.20 -14.43
C GLY A 416 7.83 3.68 -14.37
N GLY A 417 7.64 4.36 -15.51
CA GLY A 417 7.37 5.79 -15.53
C GLY A 417 5.96 6.17 -15.06
N ALA A 418 5.87 7.01 -14.03
CA ALA A 418 4.59 7.49 -13.49
C ALA A 418 3.92 8.63 -14.31
N GLY A 419 4.65 9.29 -15.22
CA GLY A 419 4.20 10.52 -15.90
C GLY A 419 2.87 10.40 -16.65
N ASN A 420 2.61 9.26 -17.30
CA ASN A 420 1.34 9.03 -18.01
C ASN A 420 0.16 8.84 -17.07
N ASP A 421 0.35 8.20 -15.92
CA ASP A 421 -0.74 8.06 -14.94
C ASP A 421 -1.09 9.44 -14.37
N ILE A 422 -0.08 10.24 -14.04
CA ILE A 422 -0.25 11.63 -13.60
C ILE A 422 -1.06 12.43 -14.63
N GLN A 423 -0.68 12.37 -15.90
CA GLN A 423 -1.40 13.07 -16.96
C GLN A 423 -2.84 12.57 -17.10
N SER A 424 -3.07 11.26 -17.00
CA SER A 424 -4.41 10.66 -17.00
C SER A 424 -5.27 11.15 -15.84
N ARG A 425 -4.70 11.27 -14.63
CA ARG A 425 -5.37 11.80 -13.43
C ARG A 425 -5.69 13.28 -13.57
N LEU A 426 -4.74 14.09 -14.04
CA LEU A 426 -4.95 15.50 -14.35
C LEU A 426 -6.08 15.67 -15.37
N ASN A 427 -6.09 14.88 -16.44
CA ASN A 427 -7.13 14.94 -17.47
C ASN A 427 -8.51 14.54 -16.93
N LYS A 428 -8.60 13.53 -16.05
CA LYS A 428 -9.85 13.15 -15.37
C LYS A 428 -10.35 14.30 -14.48
N ALA A 429 -9.47 14.88 -13.66
CA ALA A 429 -9.82 16.01 -12.79
C ALA A 429 -10.26 17.24 -13.60
N ARG A 430 -9.53 17.58 -14.68
CA ARG A 430 -9.90 18.64 -15.64
C ARG A 430 -11.27 18.38 -16.24
N THR A 431 -11.55 17.15 -16.68
CA THR A 431 -12.85 16.78 -17.25
C THR A 431 -13.99 16.97 -16.25
N VAL A 432 -13.79 16.58 -14.99
CA VAL A 432 -14.79 16.81 -13.92
C VAL A 432 -14.97 18.31 -13.67
N PHE A 433 -13.89 19.07 -13.57
CA PHE A 433 -13.95 20.51 -13.39
C PHE A 433 -14.72 21.20 -14.52
N MET A 434 -14.43 20.87 -15.78
CA MET A 434 -15.13 21.40 -16.95
C MET A 434 -16.61 21.00 -16.98
N THR A 435 -16.93 19.76 -16.59
CA THR A 435 -18.32 19.29 -16.49
C THR A 435 -19.14 20.14 -15.51
N LEU A 436 -18.49 20.70 -14.48
CA LEU A 436 -19.14 21.51 -13.44
C LEU A 436 -19.09 23.02 -13.72
N ASN A 437 -18.73 23.46 -14.93
CA ASN A 437 -18.58 24.88 -15.28
C ASN A 437 -19.83 25.74 -14.97
N ASN A 438 -21.04 25.19 -15.12
CA ASN A 438 -22.27 25.88 -14.75
C ASN A 438 -22.38 26.17 -13.24
N VAL A 439 -21.85 25.29 -12.40
CA VAL A 439 -21.81 25.46 -10.94
C VAL A 439 -20.85 26.59 -10.57
N TRP A 440 -19.67 26.64 -11.22
CA TRP A 440 -18.65 27.65 -10.97
C TRP A 440 -19.12 29.05 -11.38
N ARG A 441 -19.81 29.14 -12.52
CA ARG A 441 -20.33 30.40 -13.09
C ARG A 441 -21.57 30.94 -12.38
N SER A 442 -22.32 30.11 -11.67
CA SER A 442 -23.51 30.57 -10.95
C SER A 442 -23.11 31.52 -9.82
N SER A 443 -23.69 32.72 -9.77
CA SER A 443 -23.53 33.66 -8.66
C SER A 443 -24.38 33.30 -7.44
N GLN A 444 -25.30 32.34 -7.57
CA GLN A 444 -26.20 31.92 -6.49
C GLN A 444 -25.56 30.92 -5.53
N ASN A 445 -24.62 30.10 -6.01
CA ASN A 445 -23.87 29.19 -5.14
C ASN A 445 -22.82 29.98 -4.34
N SER A 446 -22.78 29.79 -3.03
CA SER A 446 -21.76 30.43 -2.20
C SER A 446 -20.36 29.91 -2.53
N VAL A 447 -19.34 30.68 -2.17
CA VAL A 447 -17.94 30.24 -2.26
C VAL A 447 -17.71 28.96 -1.45
N HIS A 448 -18.35 28.87 -0.27
CA HIS A 448 -18.26 27.70 0.60
C HIS A 448 -18.81 26.43 -0.07
N THR A 449 -19.99 26.50 -0.70
CA THR A 449 -20.58 25.40 -1.45
C THR A 449 -19.74 25.00 -2.66
N LYS A 450 -19.26 25.97 -3.45
CA LYS A 450 -18.36 25.70 -4.59
C LYS A 450 -17.09 24.98 -4.16
N VAL A 451 -16.51 25.38 -3.03
CA VAL A 451 -15.35 24.73 -2.42
C VAL A 451 -15.65 23.28 -2.03
N ARG A 452 -16.79 23.02 -1.35
CA ARG A 452 -17.17 21.65 -0.97
C ARG A 452 -17.35 20.76 -2.20
N ILE A 453 -17.96 21.28 -3.27
CA ILE A 453 -18.14 20.56 -4.53
C ILE A 453 -16.78 20.30 -5.20
N TYR A 454 -15.88 21.29 -5.24
CA TYR A 454 -14.53 21.12 -5.76
C TYR A 454 -13.76 20.02 -5.02
N GLN A 455 -13.76 20.05 -3.67
CA GLN A 455 -13.10 19.03 -2.85
C GLN A 455 -13.69 17.64 -3.07
N SER A 456 -15.02 17.54 -3.12
CA SER A 456 -15.72 16.24 -3.19
C SER A 456 -15.68 15.61 -4.58
N CYS A 457 -15.59 16.40 -5.65
CA CYS A 457 -15.69 15.90 -7.03
C CYS A 457 -14.38 16.02 -7.82
N VAL A 458 -13.70 17.17 -7.75
CA VAL A 458 -12.51 17.44 -8.58
C VAL A 458 -11.26 16.95 -7.86
N LEU A 459 -11.09 17.33 -6.60
CA LEU A 459 -9.92 16.95 -5.81
C LEU A 459 -9.90 15.44 -5.53
N SER A 460 -11.04 14.82 -5.21
CA SER A 460 -11.15 13.36 -5.06
C SER A 460 -10.74 12.59 -6.32
N ALA A 461 -11.11 13.08 -7.52
CA ALA A 461 -10.72 12.48 -8.79
C ALA A 461 -9.21 12.63 -9.08
N LEU A 462 -8.63 13.76 -8.69
CA LEU A 462 -7.20 14.04 -8.80
C LEU A 462 -6.39 13.17 -7.83
N LEU A 463 -6.85 13.03 -6.58
CA LEU A 463 -6.10 12.41 -5.50
C LEU A 463 -6.16 10.87 -5.50
N TYR A 464 -7.02 10.26 -6.30
CA TYR A 464 -7.07 8.79 -6.38
C TYR A 464 -5.75 8.24 -6.97
N GLY A 465 -5.11 7.31 -6.24
CA GLY A 465 -3.82 6.72 -6.66
C GLY A 465 -2.61 7.62 -6.41
N THR A 466 -2.73 8.62 -5.54
CA THR A 466 -1.71 9.64 -5.21
C THR A 466 -0.37 9.12 -4.68
N VAL A 467 -0.27 7.84 -4.31
CA VAL A 467 1.00 7.24 -3.93
C VAL A 467 2.03 7.35 -5.07
N LEU A 468 1.59 7.34 -6.33
CA LEU A 468 2.42 7.61 -7.51
C LEU A 468 2.84 9.08 -7.64
N LEU A 469 2.01 10.02 -7.17
CA LEU A 469 2.25 11.47 -7.25
C LEU A 469 3.31 11.93 -6.24
N ILE A 470 3.40 11.27 -5.08
CA ILE A 470 4.36 11.63 -4.01
C ILE A 470 5.78 11.21 -4.38
N ARG A 471 5.98 10.09 -5.09
CA ARG A 471 7.32 9.64 -5.52
C ARG A 471 7.96 10.52 -6.58
N VAL A 472 7.17 11.14 -7.45
CA VAL A 472 7.67 12.11 -8.44
C VAL A 472 8.22 13.40 -7.78
N SER A 473 8.05 13.57 -6.46
CA SER A 473 8.69 14.67 -5.72
C SER A 473 10.19 14.51 -5.48
N GLU A 474 10.77 13.31 -5.67
CA GLU A 474 12.22 13.10 -5.50
C GLU A 474 13.00 12.98 -6.82
N GLU A 475 12.37 12.59 -7.94
CA GLU A 475 13.13 12.28 -9.17
C GLU A 475 13.15 13.35 -10.27
N SER A 476 12.30 14.38 -10.29
CA SER A 476 12.37 15.42 -11.33
C SER A 476 11.54 16.66 -10.98
N CYS A 477 11.83 17.79 -11.62
CA CYS A 477 11.10 19.06 -11.56
C CYS A 477 9.55 18.97 -11.69
N THR A 478 8.99 17.81 -12.00
CA THR A 478 7.58 17.57 -12.30
C THR A 478 6.64 17.68 -11.08
N ALA A 479 7.08 17.57 -9.83
CA ALA A 479 6.20 17.89 -8.69
C ALA A 479 5.88 19.39 -8.62
N PHE A 480 6.87 20.24 -8.91
CA PHE A 480 6.65 21.67 -9.11
C PHE A 480 5.82 21.92 -10.36
N GLU A 481 6.00 21.16 -11.45
CA GLU A 481 5.18 21.32 -12.65
C GLU A 481 3.74 20.81 -12.49
N VAL A 482 3.49 19.77 -11.69
CA VAL A 482 2.14 19.25 -11.40
C VAL A 482 1.42 20.19 -10.44
N VAL A 483 2.08 20.71 -9.40
CA VAL A 483 1.52 21.76 -8.54
C VAL A 483 1.34 23.06 -9.33
N ARG A 484 2.30 23.44 -10.17
CA ARG A 484 2.20 24.56 -11.10
C ARG A 484 1.11 24.34 -12.15
N ASP A 485 0.84 23.12 -12.60
CA ASP A 485 -0.22 22.76 -13.55
C ASP A 485 -1.58 22.67 -12.86
N ILE A 486 -1.63 22.31 -11.59
CA ILE A 486 -2.83 22.41 -10.74
C ILE A 486 -3.16 23.89 -10.49
N GLU A 487 -2.13 24.72 -10.22
CA GLU A 487 -2.25 26.19 -10.15
C GLU A 487 -2.59 26.78 -11.55
N TRP A 488 -1.97 26.31 -12.65
CA TRP A 488 -2.17 26.79 -14.03
C TRP A 488 -3.51 26.39 -14.64
N VAL A 489 -4.06 25.20 -14.32
CA VAL A 489 -5.44 24.83 -14.72
C VAL A 489 -6.46 25.80 -14.13
N GLY A 490 -6.17 26.38 -12.97
CA GLY A 490 -6.95 27.48 -12.40
C GLY A 490 -6.68 28.84 -13.03
N VAL A 491 -5.45 29.10 -13.50
CA VAL A 491 -4.99 30.43 -13.97
C VAL A 491 -5.19 30.65 -15.47
N GLU A 492 -4.84 29.70 -16.33
CA GLU A 492 -4.85 29.86 -17.80
C GLU A 492 -6.27 30.03 -18.37
N HIS A 493 -7.26 29.41 -17.73
CA HIS A 493 -8.67 29.59 -18.08
C HIS A 493 -9.29 30.84 -17.47
N VAL A 494 -8.64 31.51 -16.50
CA VAL A 494 -9.06 32.83 -15.98
C VAL A 494 -8.54 33.95 -16.89
N VAL A 495 -7.38 33.76 -17.51
CA VAL A 495 -6.75 34.77 -18.41
C VAL A 495 -7.37 34.80 -19.82
N THR A 496 -8.11 33.76 -20.22
CA THR A 496 -8.86 33.73 -21.49
C THR A 496 -10.35 34.10 -21.36
N PHE A 497 -10.77 34.64 -20.22
CA PHE A 497 -12.04 35.36 -20.15
C PHE A 497 -11.83 36.80 -20.65
N PRO A 498 -12.49 37.24 -21.75
CA PRO A 498 -12.65 38.66 -21.98
C PRO A 498 -13.55 39.17 -20.84
N GLY A 499 -12.94 39.82 -19.86
CA GLY A 499 -13.62 40.26 -18.65
C GLY A 499 -14.79 41.20 -18.96
N ASP A 500 -15.87 41.09 -18.19
CA ASP A 500 -16.80 42.20 -18.01
C ASP A 500 -16.05 43.29 -17.22
N PRO A 501 -15.83 44.49 -17.79
CA PRO A 501 -15.02 45.54 -17.18
C PRO A 501 -15.61 46.11 -15.87
N LYS A 502 -16.76 45.62 -15.40
CA LYS A 502 -17.47 46.16 -14.23
C LYS A 502 -17.12 45.53 -12.88
N ASN A 503 -16.32 44.46 -12.76
CA ASN A 503 -16.01 43.90 -11.43
C ASN A 503 -14.62 43.23 -11.24
N PRO A 504 -13.54 44.03 -11.13
CA PRO A 504 -12.16 43.53 -10.99
C PRO A 504 -11.81 42.91 -9.63
N LYS A 505 -12.66 43.03 -8.59
CA LYS A 505 -12.38 42.46 -7.25
C LYS A 505 -12.56 40.94 -7.17
N SER A 506 -13.51 40.37 -7.92
CA SER A 506 -13.83 38.93 -7.87
C SER A 506 -12.74 38.03 -8.46
N ILE A 507 -12.00 38.51 -9.46
CA ILE A 507 -10.92 37.77 -10.13
C ILE A 507 -9.69 37.65 -9.22
N ASN A 508 -9.35 38.72 -8.49
CA ASN A 508 -8.22 38.73 -7.56
C ASN A 508 -8.48 37.88 -6.31
N GLU A 509 -9.70 37.85 -5.78
CA GLU A 509 -10.06 36.97 -4.65
C GLU A 509 -10.05 35.48 -5.05
N TYR A 510 -10.49 35.15 -6.27
CA TYR A 510 -10.48 33.77 -6.78
C TYR A 510 -9.06 33.27 -7.09
N LEU A 511 -8.21 34.13 -7.67
CA LEU A 511 -6.79 33.85 -7.93
C LEU A 511 -6.00 33.66 -6.63
N PHE A 512 -6.24 34.51 -5.62
CA PHE A 512 -5.63 34.41 -4.30
C PHE A 512 -6.10 33.16 -3.56
N MET A 513 -7.36 32.74 -3.70
CA MET A 513 -7.86 31.47 -3.16
C MET A 513 -7.22 30.25 -3.81
N VAL A 514 -6.99 30.26 -5.13
CA VAL A 514 -6.32 29.15 -5.84
C VAL A 514 -4.87 29.04 -5.40
N GLN A 515 -4.17 30.17 -5.22
CA GLN A 515 -2.78 30.19 -4.73
C GLN A 515 -2.65 29.80 -3.25
N ALA A 516 -3.48 30.39 -2.36
CA ALA A 516 -3.46 30.06 -0.93
C ALA A 516 -3.88 28.60 -0.66
N ARG A 517 -4.79 28.05 -1.47
CA ARG A 517 -5.17 26.63 -1.39
C ARG A 517 -4.22 25.71 -2.14
N GLY A 518 -3.46 26.19 -3.13
CA GLY A 518 -2.33 25.44 -3.71
C GLY A 518 -1.27 25.12 -2.67
N ILE A 519 -1.03 26.05 -1.73
CA ILE A 519 -0.17 25.83 -0.55
C ILE A 519 -0.81 24.80 0.41
N GLN A 520 -2.11 24.92 0.70
CA GLN A 520 -2.83 23.97 1.56
C GLN A 520 -2.99 22.57 0.93
N ILE A 521 -3.08 22.47 -0.40
CA ILE A 521 -3.07 21.21 -1.16
C ILE A 521 -1.67 20.59 -1.11
N ARG A 522 -0.61 21.40 -1.20
CA ARG A 522 0.78 20.95 -0.97
C ARG A 522 0.93 20.32 0.40
N GLU A 523 0.39 20.95 1.45
CA GLU A 523 0.41 20.43 2.81
C GLU A 523 -0.50 19.22 3.00
N ASN A 524 -1.71 19.22 2.42
CA ASN A 524 -2.65 18.11 2.51
C ASN A 524 -2.16 16.88 1.73
N VAL A 525 -1.55 17.02 0.56
CA VAL A 525 -0.95 15.90 -0.19
C VAL A 525 0.22 15.32 0.58
N ARG A 526 1.02 16.17 1.24
CA ARG A 526 2.10 15.74 2.15
C ARG A 526 1.55 14.98 3.37
N TYR A 527 0.45 15.47 3.94
CA TYR A 527 -0.21 14.89 5.12
C TYR A 527 -1.00 13.61 4.80
N MET A 528 -1.77 13.59 3.71
CA MET A 528 -2.46 12.40 3.21
C MET A 528 -1.48 11.34 2.74
N GLY A 529 -0.35 11.74 2.14
CA GLY A 529 0.77 10.85 1.85
C GLY A 529 1.29 10.16 3.12
N ALA A 530 1.52 10.93 4.18
CA ALA A 530 1.90 10.38 5.48
C ALA A 530 0.81 9.48 6.09
N GLN A 531 -0.46 9.85 6.02
CA GLN A 531 -1.59 9.08 6.59
C GLN A 531 -1.94 7.80 5.82
N VAL A 532 -1.85 7.82 4.49
CA VAL A 532 -2.05 6.63 3.65
C VAL A 532 -0.90 5.65 3.86
N ILE A 533 0.35 6.14 3.92
CA ILE A 533 1.50 5.30 4.27
C ILE A 533 1.34 4.74 5.70
N GLU A 534 0.90 5.56 6.67
CA GLU A 534 0.62 5.11 8.03
C GLU A 534 -0.47 4.02 8.11
N GLN A 535 -1.56 4.15 7.33
CA GLN A 535 -2.65 3.17 7.30
C GLN A 535 -2.27 1.87 6.58
N MET A 536 -1.48 1.95 5.50
CA MET A 536 -1.03 0.77 4.74
C MET A 536 0.02 -0.03 5.52
N VAL A 537 0.87 0.64 6.30
CA VAL A 537 1.86 -0.01 7.17
C VAL A 537 1.18 -0.69 8.36
N ARG A 538 0.07 -0.14 8.87
CA ARG A 538 -0.79 -0.85 9.85
C ARG A 538 -1.44 -2.11 9.25
N GLY A 539 -1.75 -2.11 7.95
CA GLY A 539 -2.34 -3.26 7.25
C GLY A 539 -1.32 -4.33 6.81
N ALA A 540 -0.12 -3.93 6.42
CA ALA A 540 0.90 -4.80 5.84
C ALA A 540 1.68 -5.65 6.86
N TYR A 541 1.63 -5.32 8.16
CA TYR A 541 2.40 -6.00 9.21
C TYR A 541 1.56 -6.80 10.23
N ASN A 542 0.29 -7.07 9.95
CA ASN A 542 -0.51 -8.00 10.76
C ASN A 542 -0.20 -9.47 10.40
N ILE A 543 0.89 -10.00 10.95
CA ILE A 543 1.21 -11.45 10.85
C ILE A 543 0.73 -12.23 12.08
N ASN A 544 0.26 -11.58 13.15
CA ASN A 544 -0.37 -12.27 14.28
C ASN A 544 -1.69 -11.58 14.66
N GLY A 545 -2.77 -12.35 14.56
CA GLY A 545 -4.13 -11.92 14.90
C GLY A 545 -4.34 -11.62 16.38
N THR A 546 -3.86 -10.48 16.82
CA THR A 546 -4.38 -9.78 18.00
C THR A 546 -4.89 -8.42 17.54
N ASP A 547 -6.21 -8.23 17.60
CA ASP A 547 -6.81 -6.90 17.62
C ASP A 547 -6.20 -6.12 18.80
N TYR A 548 -5.15 -5.34 18.55
CA TYR A 548 -4.87 -4.21 19.42
C TYR A 548 -5.79 -3.08 18.96
N ALA A 549 -6.99 -3.06 19.52
CA ALA A 549 -7.65 -1.79 19.76
C ALA A 549 -6.62 -0.90 20.47
N TYR A 550 -6.28 0.24 19.86
CA TYR A 550 -5.74 1.36 20.62
C TYR A 550 -6.89 1.89 21.50
N GLU A 551 -7.26 1.13 22.53
CA GLU A 551 -7.96 1.68 23.67
C GLU A 551 -6.93 2.51 24.43
N PHE A 552 -7.21 3.81 24.53
CA PHE A 552 -6.69 4.62 25.60
C PHE A 552 -7.18 4.00 26.91
N ASN A 553 -6.39 3.12 27.50
CA ASN A 553 -6.44 2.87 28.93
C ASN A 553 -5.02 2.67 29.46
N LEU A 554 -4.61 3.66 30.24
CA LEU A 554 -3.52 3.56 31.20
C LEU A 554 -3.80 2.39 32.15
N SER A 555 -2.93 1.39 32.17
CA SER A 555 -2.31 0.88 33.40
C SER A 555 -1.40 -0.31 33.11
N GLU A 556 -0.14 -0.16 33.55
CA GLU A 556 0.72 -1.17 34.17
C GLU A 556 1.24 -2.33 33.30
N THR A 557 2.52 -2.70 33.35
CA THR A 557 3.44 -2.64 34.49
C THR A 557 4.82 -2.08 34.12
N ASP A 558 5.19 -1.03 34.85
CA ASP A 558 6.54 -0.49 34.96
C ASP A 558 7.54 -1.55 35.44
N LEU A 559 8.56 -1.83 34.62
CA LEU A 559 9.90 -1.89 35.20
C LEU A 559 10.30 -0.44 35.44
N PRO A 560 10.66 -0.03 36.67
CA PRO A 560 10.89 1.37 36.98
C PRO A 560 11.97 1.92 36.04
N ALA A 561 11.56 2.82 35.16
CA ALA A 561 12.49 3.60 34.38
C ALA A 561 13.36 4.36 35.36
N THR A 562 14.67 4.09 35.35
CA THR A 562 15.64 4.92 36.08
C THR A 562 15.40 6.37 35.67
N PRO A 563 14.95 7.24 36.59
CA PRO A 563 14.58 8.60 36.24
C PRO A 563 15.83 9.34 35.73
N TYR A 564 15.65 10.19 34.72
CA TYR A 564 16.68 11.15 34.34
C TYR A 564 17.04 11.96 35.59
N LEU A 565 18.34 12.10 35.88
CA LEU A 565 18.79 12.87 37.04
C LEU A 565 18.32 14.34 36.93
N PRO A 566 18.20 15.09 38.04
CA PRO A 566 17.82 16.50 37.98
C PRO A 566 18.81 17.36 37.18
N GLU A 567 18.33 18.42 36.54
CA GLU A 567 19.20 19.45 35.95
C GLU A 567 20.08 20.07 37.05
N GLY A 568 21.40 20.11 36.84
CA GLY A 568 22.37 20.60 37.83
C GLY A 568 23.03 19.54 38.71
N PHE A 569 22.71 18.25 38.53
CA PHE A 569 23.42 17.16 39.20
C PHE A 569 24.89 17.13 38.77
N THR A 570 25.81 17.28 39.73
CA THR A 570 27.26 17.29 39.52
C THR A 570 27.84 15.93 39.91
N TYR A 571 28.53 15.29 38.97
CA TYR A 571 29.21 14.02 39.19
C TYR A 571 30.52 14.24 39.93
N MET A 572 30.93 13.27 40.74
CA MET A 572 32.31 13.25 41.23
C MET A 572 33.22 12.64 40.16
N PRO A 573 34.45 13.17 39.96
CA PRO A 573 35.37 12.71 38.92
C PRO A 573 35.71 11.22 38.95
N ASP A 574 35.52 10.57 40.11
CA ASP A 574 35.78 9.15 40.38
C ASP A 574 34.55 8.25 40.16
N GLN A 575 33.37 8.80 39.86
CA GLN A 575 32.15 8.03 39.61
C GLN A 575 31.94 7.73 38.13
N VAL A 576 31.38 6.55 37.83
CA VAL A 576 31.05 6.14 36.46
C VAL A 576 29.89 6.99 35.91
N CYS A 577 30.05 7.54 34.71
CA CYS A 577 29.00 8.35 34.06
C CYS A 577 27.69 7.54 33.90
N PRO A 578 26.52 8.11 34.22
CA PRO A 578 25.23 7.49 33.94
C PRO A 578 24.98 7.31 32.45
N GLU A 579 24.16 6.30 32.11
CA GLU A 579 23.73 6.01 30.74
C GLU A 579 22.63 6.97 30.25
N LYS A 580 21.78 7.46 31.16
CA LYS A 580 20.74 8.46 30.89
C LYS A 580 21.10 9.78 31.55
N LEU A 581 21.44 10.78 30.74
CA LEU A 581 21.97 12.05 31.23
C LEU A 581 21.01 13.21 30.95
N PRO A 582 20.87 14.17 31.88
CA PRO A 582 20.05 15.37 31.67
C PRO A 582 20.60 16.27 30.54
N SER A 583 21.90 16.16 30.25
CA SER A 583 22.55 16.87 29.14
C SER A 583 22.04 16.45 27.76
N MET A 584 21.37 15.31 27.62
CA MET A 584 20.79 14.87 26.35
C MET A 584 19.54 15.69 26.02
N LYS A 585 19.59 16.43 24.91
CA LYS A 585 18.51 17.35 24.49
C LYS A 585 17.28 16.62 23.96
N GLY A 586 17.39 15.34 23.64
CA GLY A 586 16.37 14.64 22.89
C GLY A 586 16.48 15.00 21.40
N GLN A 587 15.37 15.45 20.82
CA GLN A 587 15.32 15.77 19.39
C GLN A 587 16.25 16.93 19.02
N LEU A 588 17.08 16.70 18.02
CA LEU A 588 18.07 17.62 17.48
C LEU A 588 17.57 18.22 16.16
N LYS A 589 17.76 19.52 15.98
CA LYS A 589 17.57 20.16 14.68
C LYS A 589 18.77 19.85 13.79
N VAL A 590 18.56 19.00 12.77
CA VAL A 590 19.61 18.66 11.81
C VAL A 590 19.77 19.78 10.79
N ASN A 591 21.00 20.23 10.60
CA ASN A 591 21.37 21.21 9.60
C ASN A 591 22.12 20.50 8.47
N MET A 592 21.62 20.53 7.24
CA MET A 592 22.29 19.90 6.08
C MET A 592 23.08 20.87 5.21
N SER A 593 23.20 22.15 5.61
CA SER A 593 23.98 23.13 4.85
C SER A 593 25.46 22.76 4.84
N GLU A 594 26.06 22.78 3.65
CA GLU A 594 27.48 22.55 3.42
C GLU A 594 28.36 23.43 4.32
N ILE A 595 29.44 22.82 4.82
CA ILE A 595 30.40 23.49 5.68
C ILE A 595 31.77 22.86 5.49
N THR A 596 32.82 23.68 5.50
CA THR A 596 34.18 23.17 5.38
C THR A 596 34.64 22.52 6.68
N LEU A 597 35.43 21.45 6.57
CA LEU A 597 35.97 20.73 7.73
C LEU A 597 36.75 21.66 8.69
N LYS A 598 37.52 22.61 8.14
CA LYS A 598 38.26 23.62 8.93
C LYS A 598 37.33 24.49 9.79
N LYS A 599 36.16 24.85 9.27
CA LYS A 599 35.17 25.66 10.02
C LYS A 599 34.51 24.83 11.13
N VAL A 600 34.19 23.57 10.86
CA VAL A 600 33.67 22.63 11.88
C VAL A 600 34.70 22.43 13.00
N GLU A 601 35.97 22.20 12.65
CA GLU A 601 37.06 22.05 13.62
C GLU A 601 37.17 23.27 14.54
N LYS A 602 37.17 24.49 13.97
CA LYS A 602 37.23 25.72 14.75
C LYS A 602 36.05 25.83 15.71
N LEU A 603 34.83 25.53 15.26
CA LEU A 603 33.62 25.59 16.08
C LEU A 603 33.67 24.57 17.24
N LEU A 604 34.08 23.33 16.96
CA LEU A 604 34.15 22.27 17.97
C LEU A 604 35.23 22.55 19.02
N LYS A 605 36.43 22.98 18.60
CA LYS A 605 37.52 23.34 19.53
C LYS A 605 37.23 24.59 20.36
N GLN A 606 36.47 25.54 19.82
CA GLN A 606 36.00 26.70 20.57
C GLN A 606 34.95 26.31 21.61
N ALA A 607 34.09 25.33 21.31
CA ALA A 607 33.09 24.84 22.24
C ALA A 607 33.71 23.95 23.33
N ASP A 608 34.68 23.10 22.98
CA ASP A 608 35.38 22.22 23.91
C ASP A 608 36.84 22.01 23.48
N PRO A 609 37.82 22.63 24.18
CA PRO A 609 39.25 22.48 23.90
C PRO A 609 39.81 21.08 24.19
N SER A 610 39.06 20.21 24.89
CA SER A 610 39.53 18.88 25.27
C SER A 610 39.53 17.85 24.12
N LEU A 611 38.94 18.21 22.98
CA LEU A 611 38.96 17.36 21.79
C LEU A 611 40.40 17.20 21.27
N SER A 612 40.94 16.00 21.46
CA SER A 612 42.34 15.68 21.20
C SER A 612 42.56 15.12 19.79
N LEU A 613 43.83 15.13 19.35
CA LEU A 613 44.22 14.69 18.01
C LEU A 613 43.75 13.26 17.71
N GLY A 614 43.29 13.02 16.49
CA GLY A 614 42.69 11.75 16.07
C GLY A 614 41.19 11.65 16.34
N GLY A 615 40.54 12.75 16.77
CA GLY A 615 39.11 12.74 17.09
C GLY A 615 38.79 12.07 18.42
N HIS A 616 39.75 12.03 19.34
CA HIS A 616 39.58 11.42 20.65
C HIS A 616 39.02 12.41 21.64
N TRP A 617 38.04 11.97 22.41
CA TRP A 617 37.46 12.74 23.50
C TRP A 617 37.11 11.83 24.67
N LYS A 618 37.21 12.36 25.89
CA LYS A 618 36.74 11.69 27.11
C LYS A 618 36.16 12.74 28.07
N PRO A 619 35.15 12.40 28.87
CA PRO A 619 34.65 13.28 29.92
C PRO A 619 35.74 13.54 30.97
N HIS A 620 35.73 14.74 31.55
CA HIS A 620 36.64 15.15 32.64
C HIS A 620 35.95 15.16 34.01
N ASP A 621 34.63 15.16 34.01
CA ASP A 621 33.76 15.31 35.17
C ASP A 621 33.25 13.96 35.72
N CYS A 622 33.47 12.86 35.01
CA CYS A 622 33.15 11.50 35.45
C CYS A 622 34.00 10.47 34.72
N LEU A 623 34.08 9.25 35.24
CA LEU A 623 34.73 8.11 34.58
C LEU A 623 33.82 7.62 33.43
N PRO A 624 34.30 7.58 32.17
CA PRO A 624 33.48 7.15 31.05
C PRO A 624 33.04 5.70 31.23
N ARG A 625 31.73 5.44 31.10
CA ARG A 625 31.16 4.09 31.20
C ARG A 625 31.62 3.18 30.07
N TRP A 626 31.73 3.73 28.87
CA TRP A 626 32.06 3.00 27.66
C TRP A 626 33.12 3.73 26.83
N LYS A 627 34.07 2.96 26.32
CA LYS A 627 35.03 3.35 25.28
C LYS A 627 34.53 2.86 23.93
N VAL A 628 34.22 3.78 23.02
CA VAL A 628 33.56 3.49 21.74
C VAL A 628 34.41 3.93 20.54
N ALA A 629 34.74 3.00 19.65
CA ALA A 629 35.35 3.34 18.36
C ALA A 629 34.25 3.54 17.31
N ILE A 630 34.23 4.70 16.64
CA ILE A 630 33.31 4.96 15.51
C ILE A 630 34.07 4.80 14.20
N LEU A 631 33.67 3.81 13.40
CA LEU A 631 34.26 3.51 12.11
C LEU A 631 33.38 4.06 11.00
N VAL A 632 33.98 4.84 10.09
CA VAL A 632 33.29 5.48 8.97
C VAL A 632 33.97 5.05 7.67
N PRO A 633 33.34 4.21 6.83
CA PRO A 633 33.89 3.83 5.54
C PRO A 633 33.72 4.99 4.57
N PHE A 634 34.74 5.27 3.78
CA PHE A 634 34.81 6.52 3.05
C PHE A 634 35.42 6.39 1.67
N ARG A 635 34.81 7.05 0.68
CA ARG A 635 35.38 7.31 -0.65
C ARG A 635 34.66 8.49 -1.30
N ASN A 636 35.41 9.48 -1.79
CA ASN A 636 34.89 10.60 -2.58
C ASN A 636 33.66 11.34 -1.99
N ARG A 637 33.51 11.39 -0.66
CA ARG A 637 32.37 12.01 0.05
C ARG A 637 32.78 13.16 0.98
N HIS A 638 33.75 13.97 0.52
CA HIS A 638 34.40 14.99 1.35
C HIS A 638 33.45 16.07 1.89
N GLU A 639 32.30 16.27 1.26
CA GLU A 639 31.26 17.23 1.69
C GLU A 639 30.38 16.69 2.83
N HIS A 640 30.24 15.36 2.96
CA HIS A 640 29.38 14.74 3.97
C HIS A 640 30.06 14.69 5.34
N LEU A 641 31.37 14.46 5.36
CA LEU A 641 32.14 14.26 6.59
C LEU A 641 32.07 15.48 7.56
N PRO A 642 32.18 16.74 7.09
CA PRO A 642 31.98 17.92 7.94
C PRO A 642 30.55 18.01 8.50
N ILE A 643 29.53 17.63 7.72
CA ILE A 643 28.13 17.63 8.16
C ILE A 643 27.96 16.59 9.27
N LEU A 644 28.51 15.40 9.12
CA LEU A 644 28.52 14.36 10.15
C LEU A 644 29.12 14.86 11.46
N PHE A 645 30.36 15.35 11.42
CA PHE A 645 31.07 15.79 12.62
C PHE A 645 30.42 16.98 13.34
N ARG A 646 29.78 17.89 12.60
CA ARG A 646 29.04 19.01 13.20
C ARG A 646 27.92 18.54 14.14
N HIS A 647 27.31 17.39 13.88
CA HIS A 647 26.18 16.89 14.68
C HIS A 647 26.57 15.78 15.65
N LEU A 648 27.36 14.81 15.17
CA LEU A 648 27.64 13.60 15.93
C LEU A 648 28.60 13.85 17.09
N ILE A 649 29.69 14.61 16.91
CA ILE A 649 30.66 14.89 17.99
C ILE A 649 29.96 15.54 19.20
N PRO A 650 29.18 16.64 19.04
CA PRO A 650 28.47 17.22 20.18
C PRO A 650 27.45 16.27 20.82
N ALA A 651 26.81 15.39 20.04
CA ALA A 651 25.88 14.40 20.58
C ALA A 651 26.61 13.37 21.46
N LEU A 652 27.72 12.82 21.00
CA LEU A 652 28.52 11.85 21.76
C LEU A 652 29.14 12.47 23.03
N GLN A 653 29.55 13.74 22.98
CA GLN A 653 30.00 14.48 24.16
C GLN A 653 28.88 14.60 25.21
N ARG A 654 27.63 14.90 24.80
CA ARG A 654 26.46 14.93 25.70
C ARG A 654 26.09 13.56 26.26
N GLN A 655 26.47 12.49 25.57
CA GLN A 655 26.36 11.10 26.03
C GLN A 655 27.51 10.67 26.96
N ARG A 656 28.52 11.53 27.19
CA ARG A 656 29.68 11.28 28.07
C ARG A 656 30.44 9.98 27.76
N LEU A 657 30.51 9.63 26.48
CA LEU A 657 31.28 8.47 26.01
C LEU A 657 32.76 8.85 25.89
N GLN A 658 33.68 7.91 26.16
CA GLN A 658 35.03 8.05 25.65
C GLN A 658 35.02 7.51 24.21
N PHE A 659 35.35 8.33 23.23
CA PHE A 659 35.25 7.92 21.83
C PHE A 659 36.44 8.34 20.98
N GLY A 660 36.59 7.66 19.84
CA GLY A 660 37.56 7.98 18.79
C GLY A 660 36.94 7.73 17.41
N PHE A 661 37.25 8.60 16.44
CA PHE A 661 36.76 8.49 15.07
C PHE A 661 37.84 7.94 14.13
N TYR A 662 37.49 6.91 13.36
CA TYR A 662 38.34 6.34 12.33
C TYR A 662 37.62 6.45 10.99
N VAL A 663 38.20 7.22 10.06
CA VAL A 663 37.70 7.33 8.69
C VAL A 663 38.56 6.44 7.82
N ILE A 664 37.95 5.39 7.24
CA ILE A 664 38.65 4.38 6.47
C ILE A 664 38.41 4.66 4.98
N GLU A 665 39.42 5.25 4.36
CA GLU A 665 39.39 5.71 2.98
C GLU A 665 39.87 4.63 2.02
N GLN A 666 39.02 4.21 1.09
CA GLN A 666 39.41 3.29 0.03
C GLN A 666 40.04 4.06 -1.14
N ALA A 667 41.33 3.85 -1.36
CA ALA A 667 42.07 4.34 -2.51
C ALA A 667 41.94 3.41 -3.73
N GLY A 668 42.12 3.97 -4.92
CA GLY A 668 42.07 3.24 -6.20
C GLY A 668 40.69 3.22 -6.87
N ASN A 669 40.60 2.47 -7.97
CA ASN A 669 39.43 2.45 -8.87
C ASN A 669 38.58 1.17 -8.76
N GLU A 670 38.95 0.22 -7.90
CA GLU A 670 38.16 -0.98 -7.63
C GLU A 670 36.77 -0.63 -7.07
N PRO A 671 35.74 -1.49 -7.18
CA PRO A 671 34.44 -1.26 -6.55
C PRO A 671 34.55 -0.99 -5.04
N PHE A 672 33.68 -0.14 -4.49
CA PHE A 672 33.71 0.17 -3.07
C PHE A 672 33.37 -1.08 -2.26
N ASN A 673 34.15 -1.37 -1.22
CA ASN A 673 33.93 -2.52 -0.35
C ASN A 673 33.73 -2.04 1.09
N ARG A 674 32.51 -1.59 1.37
CA ARG A 674 32.10 -1.04 2.68
C ARG A 674 32.40 -2.00 3.83
N ALA A 675 32.06 -3.27 3.66
CA ALA A 675 32.23 -4.32 4.67
C ALA A 675 33.71 -4.59 5.02
N MET A 676 34.58 -4.70 4.02
CA MET A 676 36.01 -4.89 4.22
C MET A 676 36.66 -3.67 4.89
N LEU A 677 36.22 -2.45 4.56
CA LEU A 677 36.70 -1.23 5.23
C LEU A 677 36.35 -1.20 6.72
N PHE A 678 35.19 -1.72 7.13
CA PHE A 678 34.87 -1.87 8.56
C PHE A 678 35.80 -2.85 9.26
N ASN A 679 36.16 -3.97 8.62
CA ASN A 679 37.13 -4.92 9.16
C ASN A 679 38.53 -4.29 9.31
N VAL A 680 38.98 -3.51 8.32
CA VAL A 680 40.22 -2.72 8.38
C VAL A 680 40.17 -1.72 9.54
N GLY A 681 39.09 -0.94 9.61
CA GLY A 681 38.88 0.06 10.66
C GLY A 681 38.90 -0.56 12.05
N PHE A 682 38.29 -1.74 12.21
CA PHE A 682 38.33 -2.49 13.46
C PHE A 682 39.76 -2.85 13.85
N LYS A 683 40.55 -3.45 12.94
CA LYS A 683 41.93 -3.84 13.22
C LYS A 683 42.82 -2.64 13.56
N GLU A 684 42.66 -1.50 12.89
CA GLU A 684 43.43 -0.29 13.20
C GLU A 684 42.99 0.36 14.52
N ALA A 685 41.68 0.44 14.80
CA ALA A 685 41.18 1.00 16.05
C ALA A 685 41.67 0.21 17.28
N MET A 686 41.75 -1.12 17.18
CA MET A 686 42.25 -1.99 18.25
C MET A 686 43.75 -1.78 18.57
N LYS A 687 44.54 -1.16 17.68
CA LYS A 687 45.95 -0.82 17.95
C LYS A 687 46.12 0.42 18.81
N ASP A 688 45.09 1.26 18.88
CA ASP A 688 45.16 2.59 19.47
C ASP A 688 44.67 2.60 20.92
N LEU A 689 43.54 1.94 21.19
CA LEU A 689 42.98 1.79 22.52
C LEU A 689 42.28 0.43 22.65
N ASN A 690 42.18 -0.08 23.88
CA ASN A 690 41.29 -1.20 24.18
C ASN A 690 39.84 -0.70 24.28
N TRP A 691 39.17 -0.57 23.13
CA TRP A 691 37.77 -0.17 23.03
C TRP A 691 36.82 -1.27 23.52
N ASP A 692 35.66 -0.90 24.05
CA ASP A 692 34.67 -1.86 24.58
C ASP A 692 33.69 -2.30 23.48
N CYS A 693 33.30 -1.36 22.60
CA CYS A 693 32.47 -1.64 21.43
C CYS A 693 32.84 -0.75 20.24
N VAL A 694 32.28 -1.12 19.10
CA VAL A 694 32.56 -0.53 17.80
C VAL A 694 31.24 -0.21 17.12
N ILE A 695 31.15 1.01 16.59
CA ILE A 695 29.99 1.51 15.86
C ILE A 695 30.37 1.64 14.39
N PHE A 696 29.61 0.96 13.54
CA PHE A 696 29.72 0.97 12.09
C PHE A 696 28.76 2.03 11.57
N HIS A 697 29.30 3.10 10.99
CA HIS A 697 28.53 4.31 10.73
C HIS A 697 28.74 4.81 9.30
N ASP A 698 27.69 4.79 8.50
CA ASP A 698 27.74 5.39 7.16
C ASP A 698 27.88 6.92 7.26
N VAL A 699 28.70 7.52 6.39
CA VAL A 699 29.06 8.95 6.48
C VAL A 699 27.87 9.90 6.28
N ASP A 700 26.78 9.41 5.72
CA ASP A 700 25.60 10.16 5.27
C ASP A 700 24.39 10.04 6.20
N HIS A 701 24.49 9.36 7.34
CA HIS A 701 23.37 9.19 8.27
C HIS A 701 23.52 10.06 9.52
N ILE A 702 22.66 11.05 9.68
CA ILE A 702 22.72 12.03 10.78
C ILE A 702 21.66 11.73 11.82
N LEU A 703 22.11 11.54 13.06
CA LEU A 703 21.25 11.29 14.21
C LEU A 703 20.32 12.48 14.50
N GLU A 704 19.01 12.21 14.64
CA GLU A 704 18.01 13.23 15.00
C GLU A 704 17.69 13.28 16.49
N ASN A 705 18.17 12.35 17.30
CA ASN A 705 17.88 12.33 18.73
C ASN A 705 19.09 11.86 19.55
N ASP A 706 19.69 12.73 20.35
CA ASP A 706 20.88 12.36 21.15
C ASP A 706 20.58 11.41 22.32
N ARG A 707 19.32 11.04 22.55
CA ARG A 707 18.94 9.94 23.45
C ARG A 707 19.10 8.56 22.80
N ASN A 708 19.41 8.49 21.51
CA ASN A 708 19.88 7.25 20.90
C ASN A 708 21.33 7.00 21.32
N TYR A 709 21.51 6.31 22.43
CA TYR A 709 22.78 6.22 23.15
C TYR A 709 23.79 5.29 22.45
N TYR A 710 24.95 5.81 22.02
CA TYR A 710 25.98 5.06 21.28
C TYR A 710 26.90 4.21 22.18
N GLY A 711 26.58 4.06 23.46
CA GLY A 711 27.33 3.19 24.37
C GLY A 711 27.11 1.70 24.09
N CYS A 712 27.87 0.84 24.76
CA CYS A 712 27.93 -0.59 24.46
C CYS A 712 26.78 -1.42 25.07
N GLY A 713 25.74 -0.76 25.60
CA GLY A 713 24.54 -1.41 26.12
C GLY A 713 23.66 -2.00 25.01
N GLU A 714 23.07 -3.17 25.27
CA GLU A 714 22.13 -3.85 24.37
C GLU A 714 22.72 -4.24 23.00
N MET A 715 24.03 -4.44 22.88
CA MET A 715 24.66 -4.88 21.63
C MET A 715 24.41 -6.39 21.35
N PRO A 716 24.31 -6.84 20.10
CA PRO A 716 24.36 -6.09 18.84
C PRO A 716 23.16 -5.16 18.67
N ARG A 717 23.41 -3.92 18.24
CA ARG A 717 22.39 -2.86 18.21
C ARG A 717 22.27 -2.23 16.84
N HIS A 718 21.04 -2.07 16.37
CA HIS A 718 20.74 -1.31 15.16
C HIS A 718 20.28 0.10 15.57
N PHE A 719 21.07 1.11 15.26
CA PHE A 719 20.79 2.49 15.67
C PHE A 719 19.87 3.20 14.66
N ALA A 720 20.15 3.04 13.36
CA ALA A 720 19.43 3.71 12.28
C ALA A 720 18.18 2.93 11.83
N VAL A 721 17.25 2.70 12.75
CA VAL A 721 16.01 1.94 12.51
C VAL A 721 15.05 2.69 11.59
N LYS A 722 15.00 4.02 11.72
CA LYS A 722 14.06 4.88 11.01
C LYS A 722 14.84 5.90 10.19
N LEU A 723 15.08 5.60 8.92
CA LEU A 723 15.77 6.51 8.01
C LEU A 723 14.77 7.33 7.20
N ASN A 724 15.00 8.64 7.06
CA ASN A 724 14.13 9.52 6.25
C ASN A 724 13.98 9.06 4.78
N LYS A 725 15.04 8.48 4.18
CA LYS A 725 15.02 7.92 2.82
C LYS A 725 14.07 6.73 2.67
N TYR A 726 13.68 6.13 3.79
CA TYR A 726 12.67 5.08 3.89
C TYR A 726 11.44 5.59 4.66
N SER A 727 11.18 6.90 4.63
CA SER A 727 10.04 7.54 5.31
C SER A 727 9.96 7.25 6.82
N TYR A 728 11.12 7.13 7.47
CA TYR A 728 11.25 6.75 8.89
C TYR A 728 10.64 5.38 9.22
N MET A 729 10.64 4.48 8.25
CA MET A 729 10.23 3.08 8.42
C MET A 729 11.44 2.17 8.25
N LEU A 730 11.39 1.05 8.94
CA LEU A 730 12.36 -0.02 8.76
C LEU A 730 12.01 -0.79 7.46
N PRO A 731 12.94 -0.97 6.51
CA PRO A 731 12.64 -1.60 5.22
C PRO A 731 12.13 -3.05 5.31
N TYR A 732 12.73 -3.84 6.20
CA TYR A 732 12.38 -5.23 6.53
C TYR A 732 13.02 -5.59 7.88
N GLU A 733 12.54 -6.65 8.54
CA GLU A 733 12.95 -6.99 9.91
C GLU A 733 14.46 -7.26 10.04
N GLU A 734 15.05 -7.90 9.04
CA GLU A 734 16.47 -8.27 9.00
C GLU A 734 17.40 -7.12 8.62
N PHE A 735 16.87 -5.94 8.29
CA PHE A 735 17.67 -4.81 7.87
C PHE A 735 18.59 -4.33 8.99
N PHE A 736 19.90 -4.46 8.77
CA PHE A 736 20.93 -4.10 9.75
C PHE A 736 21.94 -3.05 9.23
N GLY A 737 21.56 -2.34 8.18
CA GLY A 737 22.38 -1.32 7.53
C GLY A 737 22.25 0.09 8.11
N GLY A 738 23.05 1.01 7.57
CA GLY A 738 23.10 2.41 7.98
C GLY A 738 24.02 2.67 9.17
N VAL A 739 23.50 2.49 10.39
CA VAL A 739 24.28 2.62 11.63
C VAL A 739 23.97 1.45 12.55
N SER A 740 24.99 0.64 12.84
CA SER A 740 24.92 -0.55 13.70
C SER A 740 26.12 -0.62 14.63
N GLY A 741 26.04 -1.43 15.68
CA GLY A 741 27.13 -1.60 16.62
C GLY A 741 27.20 -2.99 17.23
N LEU A 742 28.41 -3.39 17.59
CA LEU A 742 28.70 -4.65 18.28
C LEU A 742 29.77 -4.41 19.35
N THR A 743 29.76 -5.21 20.42
CA THR A 743 30.92 -5.26 21.33
C THR A 743 32.12 -5.84 20.61
N VAL A 744 33.33 -5.51 21.09
CA VAL A 744 34.57 -6.07 20.53
C VAL A 744 34.58 -7.60 20.57
N GLU A 745 34.03 -8.19 21.64
CA GLU A 745 33.89 -9.64 21.78
C GLU A 745 32.93 -10.22 20.74
N GLN A 746 31.72 -9.66 20.61
CA GLN A 746 30.73 -10.11 19.62
C GLN A 746 31.28 -10.02 18.20
N PHE A 747 31.92 -8.91 17.85
CA PHE A 747 32.47 -8.70 16.51
C PHE A 747 33.59 -9.71 16.18
N ARG A 748 34.46 -10.02 17.16
CA ARG A 748 35.45 -11.10 17.00
C ARG A 748 34.80 -12.47 16.86
N LYS A 749 33.78 -12.77 17.66
CA LYS A 749 33.09 -14.07 17.65
C LYS A 749 32.41 -14.35 16.31
N ILE A 750 31.84 -13.33 15.66
CA ILE A 750 31.21 -13.49 14.35
C ILE A 750 32.20 -13.49 13.17
N ASN A 751 33.51 -13.41 13.44
CA ASN A 751 34.56 -13.21 12.45
C ASN A 751 34.40 -11.90 11.65
N GLY A 752 33.83 -10.85 12.25
CA GLY A 752 33.57 -9.56 11.60
C GLY A 752 32.65 -9.61 10.37
N PHE A 753 32.75 -8.57 9.53
CA PHE A 753 32.01 -8.45 8.28
C PHE A 753 32.55 -9.39 7.18
N PRO A 754 31.78 -9.73 6.14
CA PRO A 754 32.31 -10.42 4.96
C PRO A 754 33.24 -9.51 4.13
N ASN A 755 34.36 -10.01 3.62
CA ASN A 755 35.23 -9.25 2.70
C ASN A 755 34.82 -9.40 1.24
N ALA A 756 33.93 -10.34 0.92
CA ALA A 756 33.56 -10.71 -0.45
C ALA A 756 32.59 -9.76 -1.18
N PHE A 757 31.97 -8.79 -0.49
CA PHE A 757 30.97 -7.90 -1.09
C PHE A 757 31.62 -6.67 -1.73
N TRP A 758 31.91 -6.77 -3.04
CA TRP A 758 32.48 -5.70 -3.86
C TRP A 758 31.39 -4.95 -4.64
N GLY A 759 31.03 -3.75 -4.19
CA GLY A 759 29.88 -2.97 -4.67
C GLY A 759 28.81 -2.81 -3.59
N TRP A 760 27.67 -2.21 -3.95
CA TRP A 760 26.59 -1.95 -2.98
C TRP A 760 25.68 -3.17 -2.78
N GLY A 761 25.37 -3.47 -1.51
CA GLY A 761 24.21 -4.25 -1.09
C GLY A 761 24.47 -5.72 -0.76
N GLY A 762 23.78 -6.20 0.29
CA GLY A 762 23.78 -7.58 0.77
C GLY A 762 24.79 -7.86 1.90
N GLU A 763 25.73 -6.95 2.15
CA GLU A 763 26.73 -7.10 3.20
C GLU A 763 26.16 -6.91 4.62
N ASP A 764 25.16 -6.03 4.78
CA ASP A 764 24.47 -5.82 6.05
C ASP A 764 23.54 -6.98 6.39
N ASP A 765 22.93 -7.59 5.36
CA ASP A 765 22.12 -8.81 5.51
C ASP A 765 23.01 -10.01 5.90
N ASP A 766 24.22 -10.09 5.35
CA ASP A 766 25.21 -11.08 5.76
C ASP A 766 25.67 -10.84 7.20
N LEU A 767 25.86 -9.58 7.62
CA LEU A 767 26.15 -9.24 9.02
C LEU A 767 25.01 -9.67 9.95
N TRP A 768 23.75 -9.40 9.58
CA TRP A 768 22.58 -9.86 10.34
C TRP A 768 22.60 -11.39 10.50
N ASN A 769 22.79 -12.12 9.40
CA ASN A 769 22.87 -13.58 9.42
C ASN A 769 23.99 -14.09 10.35
N ARG A 770 25.19 -13.51 10.25
CA ARG A 770 26.34 -13.85 11.12
C ARG A 770 26.06 -13.64 12.60
N VAL A 771 25.34 -12.57 12.94
CA VAL A 771 24.89 -12.26 14.30
C VAL A 771 23.90 -13.31 14.80
N GLN A 772 22.91 -13.66 13.97
CA GLN A 772 21.93 -14.70 14.29
C GLN A 772 22.58 -16.09 14.46
N PHE A 773 23.50 -16.47 13.58
CA PHE A 773 24.22 -17.76 13.65
C PHE A 773 25.09 -17.88 14.91
N ALA A 774 25.58 -16.76 15.45
CA ALA A 774 26.31 -16.72 16.71
C ALA A 774 25.40 -16.71 17.97
N GLY A 775 24.08 -16.78 17.79
CA GLY A 775 23.08 -16.85 18.84
C GLY A 775 22.71 -15.51 19.47
N TYR A 776 23.00 -14.39 18.80
CA TYR A 776 22.70 -13.05 19.31
C TYR A 776 21.40 -12.51 18.71
N LYS A 777 20.68 -11.71 19.51
CA LYS A 777 19.51 -10.95 19.06
C LYS A 777 19.88 -9.49 18.87
N VAL A 778 19.39 -8.86 17.81
CA VAL A 778 19.65 -7.45 17.52
C VAL A 778 18.65 -6.59 18.30
N SER A 779 19.16 -5.63 19.08
CA SER A 779 18.33 -4.63 19.76
C SER A 779 18.08 -3.41 18.87
N ARG A 780 16.97 -2.70 19.15
CA ARG A 780 16.55 -1.49 18.42
C ARG A 780 16.01 -0.43 19.39
N PRO A 781 16.33 0.86 19.21
CA PRO A 781 15.75 1.95 19.99
C PRO A 781 14.23 2.06 19.77
N HIS A 782 13.50 2.32 20.86
CA HIS A 782 12.04 2.48 20.82
C HIS A 782 11.59 3.84 20.28
N GLY A 783 10.36 3.87 19.75
CA GLY A 783 9.69 5.10 19.33
C GLY A 783 10.47 5.87 18.27
N ASP A 784 10.58 7.19 18.44
CA ASP A 784 11.23 8.09 17.48
C ASP A 784 12.71 8.35 17.79
N ILE A 785 13.27 7.65 18.77
CA ILE A 785 14.69 7.78 19.16
C ILE A 785 15.61 7.27 18.04
N GLY A 786 15.20 6.24 17.31
CA GLY A 786 15.95 5.66 16.19
C GLY A 786 15.86 6.42 14.85
N ARG A 787 15.42 7.69 14.85
CA ARG A 787 15.31 8.50 13.62
C ARG A 787 16.65 9.07 13.17
N TYR A 788 16.90 8.95 11.87
CA TYR A 788 18.08 9.48 11.19
C TYR A 788 17.70 10.17 9.88
N MET A 789 18.35 11.30 9.61
CA MET A 789 18.32 11.93 8.30
C MET A 789 19.50 11.47 7.45
N SER A 790 19.20 11.04 6.23
CA SER A 790 20.17 10.72 5.19
C SER A 790 20.51 12.00 4.43
N ILE A 791 21.79 12.31 4.28
CA ILE A 791 22.27 13.38 3.41
C ILE A 791 21.92 12.99 1.96
N PRO A 792 21.15 13.81 1.22
CA PRO A 792 20.79 13.50 -0.16
C PRO A 792 22.05 13.37 -1.02
N HIS A 793 22.21 12.22 -1.67
CA HIS A 793 23.25 12.02 -2.67
C HIS A 793 22.78 10.93 -3.64
N HIS A 794 23.16 11.05 -4.90
CA HIS A 794 22.93 9.98 -5.85
C HIS A 794 24.07 8.97 -5.75
N HIS A 795 23.75 7.66 -5.66
CA HIS A 795 24.68 6.58 -6.00
C HIS A 795 24.96 6.56 -7.52
N ARG A 796 25.25 7.73 -8.12
CA ARG A 796 25.64 7.89 -9.52
C ARG A 796 27.06 7.35 -9.67
N GLY A 797 27.21 6.05 -9.87
CA GLY A 797 28.45 5.47 -10.37
C GLY A 797 28.85 4.09 -9.87
N GLU A 798 28.18 3.51 -8.88
CA GLU A 798 28.59 2.20 -8.34
C GLU A 798 27.53 1.12 -8.57
N VAL A 799 27.90 0.12 -9.36
CA VAL A 799 27.05 -1.00 -9.76
C VAL A 799 26.69 -1.85 -8.54
N GLN A 800 25.41 -2.21 -8.39
CA GLN A 800 24.97 -3.15 -7.36
C GLN A 800 25.68 -4.51 -7.54
N PHE A 801 26.12 -5.13 -6.44
CA PHE A 801 26.88 -6.38 -6.54
C PHE A 801 25.99 -7.54 -7.05
N LEU A 802 26.13 -7.90 -8.33
CA LEU A 802 25.32 -8.93 -9.01
C LEU A 802 25.42 -10.32 -8.34
N GLY A 803 26.52 -10.62 -7.65
CA GLY A 803 26.76 -11.89 -6.96
C GLY A 803 26.18 -11.99 -5.53
N ARG A 804 25.54 -10.93 -5.00
CA ARG A 804 25.17 -10.83 -3.57
C ARG A 804 24.31 -11.98 -3.09
N TYR A 805 23.34 -12.42 -3.89
CA TYR A 805 22.44 -13.52 -3.52
C TYR A 805 23.16 -14.86 -3.43
N LYS A 806 24.19 -15.08 -4.27
CA LYS A 806 25.02 -16.29 -4.21
C LYS A 806 25.83 -16.31 -2.92
N LEU A 807 26.39 -15.16 -2.52
CA LEU A 807 27.13 -15.03 -1.26
C LEU A 807 26.23 -15.16 -0.03
N LEU A 808 25.05 -14.54 -0.05
CA LEU A 808 24.08 -14.59 1.05
C LEU A 808 23.54 -15.99 1.31
N ARG A 809 23.26 -16.76 0.26
CA ARG A 809 22.83 -18.17 0.40
C ARG A 809 23.85 -19.03 1.14
N ARG A 810 25.14 -18.66 1.05
CA ARG A 810 26.24 -19.36 1.70
C ARG A 810 26.82 -18.61 2.90
N SER A 811 26.04 -17.70 3.49
CA SER A 811 26.50 -16.85 4.59
C SER A 811 27.03 -17.66 5.77
N LYS A 812 26.33 -18.74 6.13
CA LYS A 812 26.68 -19.61 7.27
C LYS A 812 28.00 -20.35 7.05
N GLU A 813 28.19 -20.93 5.86
CA GLU A 813 29.40 -21.65 5.50
C GLU A 813 30.59 -20.69 5.40
N ARG A 814 30.38 -19.51 4.81
CA ARG A 814 31.43 -18.50 4.60
C ARG A 814 31.86 -17.81 5.89
N GLN A 815 31.01 -17.69 6.90
CA GLN A 815 31.31 -16.93 8.12
C GLN A 815 32.65 -17.33 8.77
N SER A 816 32.97 -18.63 8.78
CA SER A 816 34.22 -19.14 9.36
C SER A 816 35.46 -18.91 8.48
N LEU A 817 35.27 -18.64 7.19
CA LEU A 817 36.33 -18.57 6.17
C LEU A 817 36.59 -17.14 5.68
N ASP A 818 35.56 -16.30 5.66
CA ASP A 818 35.56 -14.94 5.11
C ASP A 818 35.22 -13.92 6.21
N GLY A 819 36.21 -13.10 6.60
CA GLY A 819 36.03 -12.02 7.56
C GLY A 819 37.34 -11.49 8.16
N LEU A 820 37.44 -11.39 9.49
CA LEU A 820 38.63 -10.84 10.15
C LEU A 820 39.88 -11.73 10.04
N ASN A 821 39.70 -13.03 9.82
CA ASN A 821 40.77 -14.02 9.76
C ASN A 821 41.51 -14.04 8.41
N ASN A 822 40.83 -13.74 7.30
CA ASN A 822 41.41 -13.71 5.96
C ASN A 822 41.65 -12.29 5.42
N LEU A 823 41.55 -11.27 6.28
CA LEU A 823 41.74 -9.88 5.91
C LEU A 823 43.23 -9.56 5.68
N ASN A 824 43.60 -9.20 4.44
CA ASN A 824 44.94 -8.69 4.10
C ASN A 824 44.85 -7.25 3.57
N TYR A 825 45.71 -6.35 4.07
CA TYR A 825 45.71 -4.93 3.68
C TYR A 825 46.99 -4.22 4.14
N PHE A 826 47.30 -3.08 3.51
CA PHE A 826 48.44 -2.22 3.86
C PHE A 826 47.95 -0.79 4.12
N PRO A 827 47.80 -0.36 5.38
CA PRO A 827 47.23 0.94 5.71
C PRO A 827 48.28 2.06 5.76
N LEU A 828 47.89 3.23 5.26
CA LEU A 828 48.53 4.51 5.55
C LEU A 828 47.71 5.26 6.60
N VAL A 829 48.19 5.29 7.84
CA VAL A 829 47.49 5.90 8.97
C VAL A 829 48.03 7.31 9.21
N SER A 830 47.14 8.30 9.29
CA SER A 830 47.48 9.68 9.66
C SER A 830 46.46 10.25 10.65
N ARG A 831 46.94 10.85 11.75
CA ARG A 831 46.05 11.49 12.74
C ARG A 831 45.70 12.90 12.28
N LYS A 832 44.42 13.15 12.03
CA LYS A 832 43.87 14.50 11.77
C LYS A 832 43.30 15.07 13.06
N SER A 833 42.84 16.31 13.02
CA SER A 833 42.31 16.99 14.20
C SER A 833 41.05 16.32 14.77
N LEU A 834 40.08 16.02 13.91
CA LEU A 834 38.77 15.49 14.30
C LEU A 834 38.59 13.98 14.14
N TYR A 835 39.57 13.28 13.54
CA TYR A 835 39.52 11.84 13.28
C TYR A 835 40.90 11.29 12.93
N THR A 836 41.05 9.98 12.96
CA THR A 836 42.20 9.25 12.41
C THR A 836 41.87 8.78 11.01
N ASN A 837 42.65 9.20 10.01
CA ASN A 837 42.49 8.76 8.62
C ASN A 837 43.27 7.47 8.41
N VAL A 838 42.60 6.44 7.90
CA VAL A 838 43.19 5.17 7.51
C VAL A 838 42.96 5.02 6.02
N SER A 839 43.97 5.30 5.20
CA SER A 839 43.87 5.13 3.75
C SER A 839 44.40 3.75 3.37
N VAL A 840 43.61 2.99 2.61
CA VAL A 840 43.94 1.63 2.17
C VAL A 840 43.62 1.43 0.69
N THR A 841 44.51 0.75 -0.01
CA THR A 841 44.22 0.23 -1.35
C THR A 841 43.76 -1.22 -1.21
N LEU A 842 42.53 -1.50 -1.63
CA LEU A 842 41.94 -2.83 -1.57
C LEU A 842 41.80 -3.42 -2.98
N SER A 843 42.03 -4.73 -3.12
CA SER A 843 41.71 -5.50 -4.34
C SER A 843 41.09 -6.84 -3.96
N ARG A 844 40.39 -7.48 -4.91
CA ARG A 844 39.74 -8.78 -4.72
C ARG A 844 40.72 -9.88 -4.30
N ASP A 845 41.96 -9.79 -4.76
CA ASP A 845 43.02 -10.76 -4.47
C ASP A 845 43.51 -10.70 -3.01
N LEU A 846 43.22 -9.61 -2.29
CA LEU A 846 43.62 -9.44 -0.89
C LEU A 846 42.72 -10.18 0.10
N ALA A 847 41.56 -10.67 -0.35
CA ALA A 847 40.72 -11.55 0.45
C ALA A 847 40.18 -12.66 -0.47
N PRO A 848 41.04 -13.61 -0.90
CA PRO A 848 40.64 -14.66 -1.83
C PRO A 848 39.58 -15.52 -1.16
N VAL A 849 38.39 -15.51 -1.75
CA VAL A 849 37.26 -16.33 -1.35
C VAL A 849 37.20 -17.43 -2.41
N GLY A 850 37.63 -18.65 -2.06
CA GLY A 850 37.69 -19.78 -3.00
C GLY A 850 36.38 -19.96 -3.75
N ASP A 851 36.40 -20.43 -5.00
CA ASP A 851 35.19 -20.53 -5.82
C ASP A 851 34.11 -21.36 -5.10
N TYR A 852 33.02 -20.68 -4.72
CA TYR A 852 31.84 -21.29 -4.11
C TYR A 852 30.81 -21.61 -5.18
#